data_AF-A0A852S9F2-F1
#
_entry.id   AF-A0A852S9F2-F1
#
_cell.length_a   1.000
_cell.length_b   1.000
_cell.length_c   1.000
_cell.angle_alpha   90.00
_cell.angle_beta   90.00
_cell.angle_gamma   90.00
#
_symmetry.space_group_name_H-M   'P 1'
#
loop_
_entity.id
_entity.type
_entity.pdbx_description
1 polymer ?
#
loop_
_entity_poly.entity_id
_entity_poly.type
_entity_poly.pdbx_seq_one_letter_code
_entity_poly.pdbx_strand_id
1 'polypeptide(L)'
;MSGLAVSAALALAAPLGAAAAAPAALPAPAVGSSVADAPTPTVDRFGGADRTATAVAISKQAYPGTAPVVYVVTGTGYADALSAGPAAAVQGGPLLLTAGATLPQSVADEITRLHPERIVVVGGPAAVGRAVISALTPLAAEVERVAGDTRFATSRAVADYAFGEGAAEAYVATGRDFPDALTAGAAAGFHDAPVLLVDGLASVLDAPTRDLVTRLGVDGFVVAGGPASVTPALEEDLEAIAPTTRLGGADRFETSTAVNLDGFAAAERAFLVTGTDFPDALAGSAVAGSVGAPLYAVRPDCVPESTLAALRQQGVTRVTLLGGPNALGVGVEALAGCGAEPQQAPVRVPVACDAVLPEGTAEALGGSALDPVALAGNHPLDFADARAGALTCSFSGPDVPAGSYRAGAYLTIVPDVTDEDYEWTANGETFGGSPAIPGGGPESKEFCTVGGTFPICGLVDHVAGYGVRLSVSPASGAITPELVAAARSAFARATAAVAAGGEPGPLWHPAGADLAGASSCDELIPLDRLAGIVGDATVNVYRSYEGEYALASFRSNRQVGGFGCGWAGDVAPILSAAVLPGGAGYFPESTPVGGGTWAPATGYPGEAYVSSSGDQVAVLLDNAWFSLRVTPGQEALLPQFAAAVVDTVTAD
;
A
#
# COMPACT_ATOMS: atom_id res chain seq x y z
N MET A 1 18.01 56.78 -58.50
CA MET A 1 19.01 57.72 -57.97
C MET A 1 18.74 57.87 -56.48
N SER A 2 19.72 57.51 -55.66
CA SER A 2 19.97 57.98 -54.28
C SER A 2 18.86 57.71 -53.24
N GLY A 3 19.05 57.00 -52.14
CA GLY A 3 20.21 56.44 -51.46
C GLY A 3 19.71 55.94 -50.09
N LEU A 4 20.14 54.75 -49.68
CA LEU A 4 19.84 54.17 -48.38
C LEU A 4 20.51 54.99 -47.26
N ALA A 5 19.78 55.25 -46.18
CA ALA A 5 20.34 55.69 -44.91
C ALA A 5 20.09 54.60 -43.85
N VAL A 6 21.19 53.98 -43.44
CA VAL A 6 21.30 53.07 -42.30
C VAL A 6 21.18 53.89 -41.02
N SER A 7 20.36 53.44 -40.07
CA SER A 7 20.46 53.87 -38.67
C SER A 7 20.65 52.64 -37.80
N ALA A 8 21.86 52.55 -37.24
CA ALA A 8 22.27 51.56 -36.27
C ALA A 8 21.66 51.90 -34.90
N ALA A 9 20.91 50.96 -34.32
CA ALA A 9 20.52 51.01 -32.92
C ALA A 9 21.40 50.03 -32.14
N LEU A 10 22.11 50.60 -31.18
CA LEU A 10 23.08 50.00 -30.28
C LEU A 10 22.37 49.00 -29.34
N ALA A 11 22.80 47.74 -29.35
CA ALA A 11 22.34 46.72 -28.41
C ALA A 11 23.00 46.96 -27.04
N LEU A 12 22.19 47.34 -26.04
CA LEU A 12 22.56 47.20 -24.63
C LEU A 12 22.21 45.79 -24.17
N ALA A 13 23.24 45.02 -23.83
CA ALA A 13 23.10 43.77 -23.09
C ALA A 13 22.68 44.07 -21.64
N ALA A 14 21.51 43.55 -21.23
CA ALA A 14 21.10 43.46 -19.84
C ALA A 14 21.41 42.04 -19.31
N PRO A 15 21.76 41.89 -18.02
CA PRO A 15 22.30 40.64 -17.51
C PRO A 15 21.22 39.57 -17.33
N LEU A 16 21.60 38.33 -17.67
CA LEU A 16 20.95 37.10 -17.26
C LEU A 16 21.00 36.98 -15.73
N GLY A 17 19.83 36.86 -15.09
CA GLY A 17 19.77 36.67 -13.64
C GLY A 17 18.38 36.92 -13.06
N ALA A 18 17.38 36.16 -13.48
CA ALA A 18 16.13 36.01 -12.74
C ALA A 18 15.82 34.52 -12.65
N ALA A 19 16.05 33.95 -11.48
CA ALA A 19 15.56 32.62 -11.13
C ALA A 19 14.05 32.60 -11.33
N ALA A 20 13.56 31.62 -12.10
CA ALA A 20 12.14 31.37 -12.21
C ALA A 20 11.61 31.02 -10.81
N ALA A 21 10.78 31.90 -10.24
CA ALA A 21 10.04 31.62 -9.03
C ALA A 21 9.11 30.44 -9.31
N ALA A 22 9.16 29.42 -8.44
CA ALA A 22 8.24 28.31 -8.43
C ALA A 22 6.78 28.81 -8.42
N PRO A 23 5.83 28.12 -9.09
CA PRO A 23 4.43 28.50 -9.04
C PRO A 23 3.96 28.49 -7.58
N ALA A 24 3.42 29.60 -7.12
CA ALA A 24 2.86 29.74 -5.78
C ALA A 24 1.74 28.71 -5.59
N ALA A 25 1.88 27.88 -4.56
CA ALA A 25 0.83 26.97 -4.11
C ALA A 25 -0.46 27.76 -3.86
N LEU A 26 -1.58 27.22 -4.38
CA LEU A 26 -2.90 27.75 -4.10
C LEU A 26 -3.12 27.77 -2.56
N PRO A 27 -3.68 28.85 -1.99
CA PRO A 27 -3.94 28.90 -0.57
C PRO A 27 -4.96 27.82 -0.19
N ALA A 28 -4.63 27.02 0.82
CA ALA A 28 -5.53 26.03 1.40
C ALA A 28 -6.87 26.71 1.78
N PRO A 29 -8.02 26.11 1.47
CA PRO A 29 -9.30 26.70 1.84
C PRO A 29 -9.39 26.78 3.36
N ALA A 30 -9.86 27.94 3.84
CA ALA A 30 -10.08 28.18 5.25
C ALA A 30 -11.06 27.14 5.83
N VAL A 31 -10.60 26.37 6.81
CA VAL A 31 -11.41 25.42 7.57
C VAL A 31 -12.44 26.22 8.38
N GLY A 32 -13.67 26.25 7.88
CA GLY A 32 -14.74 27.03 8.49
C GLY A 32 -16.10 26.73 7.88
N SER A 33 -16.61 25.50 8.08
CA SER A 33 -18.04 25.20 8.21
C SER A 33 -18.20 23.73 8.65
N SER A 34 -19.08 23.49 9.62
CA SER A 34 -19.40 22.16 10.14
C SER A 34 -19.98 21.26 9.05
N VAL A 35 -19.29 20.17 8.72
CA VAL A 35 -19.81 19.06 7.93
C VAL A 35 -20.72 18.24 8.85
N ALA A 36 -21.95 18.70 9.03
CA ALA A 36 -23.00 17.90 9.65
C ALA A 36 -24.15 17.81 8.65
N ASP A 37 -24.61 16.57 8.43
CA ASP A 37 -25.85 16.18 7.72
C ASP A 37 -25.83 16.03 6.18
N ALA A 38 -24.81 15.36 5.63
CA ALA A 38 -25.04 14.62 4.37
C ALA A 38 -25.74 13.29 4.72
N PRO A 39 -26.90 12.96 4.12
CA PRO A 39 -27.59 11.70 4.40
C PRO A 39 -26.69 10.51 4.00
N THR A 40 -26.60 9.50 4.86
CA THR A 40 -25.87 8.26 4.55
C THR A 40 -26.45 7.63 3.28
N PRO A 41 -25.60 7.26 2.29
CA PRO A 41 -26.09 6.63 1.08
C PRO A 41 -26.89 5.37 1.37
N THR A 42 -27.95 5.14 0.60
CA THR A 42 -28.67 3.86 0.62
C THR A 42 -27.82 2.79 -0.04
N VAL A 43 -27.72 1.60 0.55
CA VAL A 43 -26.90 0.50 0.02
C VAL A 43 -27.80 -0.61 -0.53
N ASP A 44 -27.56 -1.01 -1.78
CA ASP A 44 -28.12 -2.22 -2.40
C ASP A 44 -27.03 -3.11 -2.99
N ARG A 45 -27.37 -4.36 -3.34
CA ARG A 45 -26.39 -5.35 -3.80
C ARG A 45 -26.88 -6.09 -5.04
N PHE A 46 -26.01 -6.18 -6.04
CA PHE A 46 -26.13 -7.08 -7.18
C PHE A 46 -25.06 -8.16 -7.07
N GLY A 47 -25.46 -9.34 -6.62
CA GLY A 47 -24.53 -10.46 -6.42
C GLY A 47 -25.21 -11.81 -6.66
N GLY A 48 -24.43 -12.77 -7.15
CA GLY A 48 -24.83 -14.16 -7.31
C GLY A 48 -23.97 -15.12 -6.50
N ALA A 49 -24.27 -16.42 -6.61
CA ALA A 49 -23.47 -17.48 -5.97
C ALA A 49 -22.05 -17.60 -6.55
N ASP A 50 -21.85 -17.09 -7.77
CA ASP A 50 -20.58 -17.05 -8.48
C ASP A 50 -20.56 -15.83 -9.42
N ARG A 51 -19.40 -15.58 -10.04
CA ARG A 51 -19.16 -14.47 -10.97
C ARG A 51 -20.12 -14.43 -12.16
N THR A 52 -20.54 -15.59 -12.65
CA THR A 52 -21.47 -15.69 -13.78
C THR A 52 -22.86 -15.25 -13.33
N ALA A 53 -23.29 -15.72 -12.15
CA ALA A 53 -24.54 -15.32 -11.55
C ALA A 53 -24.56 -13.83 -11.17
N THR A 54 -23.44 -13.26 -10.71
CA THR A 54 -23.30 -11.82 -10.48
C THR A 54 -23.46 -11.04 -11.78
N ALA A 55 -22.78 -11.41 -12.86
CA ALA A 55 -22.93 -10.74 -14.16
C ALA A 55 -24.37 -10.79 -14.69
N VAL A 56 -25.07 -11.92 -14.54
CA VAL A 56 -26.49 -12.05 -14.88
C VAL A 56 -27.37 -11.18 -13.98
N ALA A 57 -27.07 -11.08 -12.68
CA ALA A 57 -27.82 -10.21 -11.77
C ALA A 57 -27.65 -8.73 -12.13
N ILE A 58 -26.43 -8.30 -12.45
CA ILE A 58 -26.11 -6.96 -12.94
C ILE A 58 -26.89 -6.66 -14.23
N SER A 59 -26.86 -7.59 -15.18
CA SER A 59 -27.59 -7.48 -16.45
C SER A 59 -29.10 -7.30 -16.26
N LYS A 60 -29.73 -8.10 -15.39
CA LYS A 60 -31.17 -7.98 -15.11
C LYS A 60 -31.58 -6.63 -14.52
N GLN A 61 -30.70 -6.05 -13.71
CA GLN A 61 -30.97 -4.76 -13.05
C GLN A 61 -30.75 -3.58 -14.01
N ALA A 62 -29.68 -3.63 -14.81
CA ALA A 62 -29.36 -2.57 -15.77
C ALA A 62 -30.24 -2.62 -17.04
N TYR A 63 -30.64 -3.83 -17.47
CA TYR A 63 -31.38 -4.07 -18.70
C TYR A 63 -32.65 -4.90 -18.42
N PRO A 64 -33.69 -4.31 -17.79
CA PRO A 64 -34.92 -5.04 -17.43
C PRO A 64 -35.73 -5.52 -18.65
N GLY A 65 -35.53 -4.89 -19.81
CA GLY A 65 -36.11 -5.26 -21.10
C GLY A 65 -35.10 -5.96 -22.00
N THR A 66 -34.82 -5.33 -23.14
CA THR A 66 -33.85 -5.80 -24.14
C THR A 66 -32.54 -5.04 -24.07
N ALA A 67 -31.51 -5.54 -24.75
CA ALA A 67 -30.26 -4.81 -25.00
C ALA A 67 -29.87 -4.94 -26.47
N PRO A 68 -29.38 -3.88 -27.15
CA PRO A 68 -28.99 -3.94 -28.56
C PRO A 68 -27.83 -4.92 -28.81
N VAL A 69 -26.88 -5.00 -27.87
CA VAL A 69 -25.70 -5.85 -27.95
C VAL A 69 -25.46 -6.56 -26.61
N VAL A 70 -24.89 -7.75 -26.64
CA VAL A 70 -24.33 -8.41 -25.45
C VAL A 70 -22.86 -8.73 -25.67
N TYR A 71 -22.02 -8.33 -24.72
CA TYR A 71 -20.62 -8.71 -24.70
C TYR A 71 -20.44 -9.99 -23.89
N VAL A 72 -19.71 -10.96 -24.44
CA VAL A 72 -19.40 -12.24 -23.78
C VAL A 72 -17.89 -12.37 -23.68
N VAL A 73 -17.39 -12.47 -22.45
CA VAL A 73 -15.96 -12.59 -22.15
C VAL A 73 -15.69 -13.78 -21.24
N THR A 74 -14.44 -14.24 -21.20
CA THR A 74 -14.04 -15.25 -20.23
C THR A 74 -14.03 -14.68 -18.81
N GLY A 75 -14.57 -15.45 -17.87
CA GLY A 75 -14.40 -15.23 -16.44
C GLY A 75 -13.08 -15.79 -15.92
N THR A 76 -12.15 -16.25 -16.76
CA THR A 76 -10.82 -16.76 -16.39
C THR A 76 -9.76 -16.19 -17.35
N GLY A 77 -8.78 -15.43 -16.83
CA GLY A 77 -7.76 -14.76 -17.66
C GLY A 77 -8.22 -13.39 -18.21
N TYR A 78 -8.57 -12.48 -17.31
CA TYR A 78 -9.33 -11.23 -17.53
C TYR A 78 -8.68 -10.15 -18.39
N ALA A 79 -7.43 -10.32 -18.80
CA ALA A 79 -6.66 -9.33 -19.55
C ALA A 79 -7.42 -8.84 -20.79
N ASP A 80 -8.03 -9.78 -21.52
CA ASP A 80 -8.78 -9.51 -22.74
C ASP A 80 -10.14 -8.84 -22.47
N ALA A 81 -10.65 -8.92 -21.24
CA ALA A 81 -11.98 -8.46 -20.85
C ALA A 81 -12.00 -7.00 -20.34
N LEU A 82 -10.87 -6.45 -19.90
CA LEU A 82 -10.81 -5.12 -19.28
C LEU A 82 -11.19 -4.01 -20.26
N SER A 83 -10.81 -4.13 -21.53
CA SER A 83 -11.19 -3.20 -22.59
C SER A 83 -12.63 -3.38 -23.07
N ALA A 84 -13.28 -4.51 -22.74
CA ALA A 84 -14.65 -4.80 -23.17
C ALA A 84 -15.70 -4.02 -22.38
N GLY A 85 -15.39 -3.60 -21.14
CA GLY A 85 -16.28 -2.80 -20.30
C GLY A 85 -16.70 -1.47 -20.97
N PRO A 86 -15.75 -0.59 -21.31
CA PRO A 86 -16.05 0.66 -22.03
C PRO A 86 -16.78 0.43 -23.35
N ALA A 87 -16.36 -0.57 -24.13
CA ALA A 87 -17.00 -0.92 -25.41
C ALA A 87 -18.48 -1.34 -25.23
N ALA A 88 -18.76 -2.13 -24.20
CA ALA A 88 -20.12 -2.52 -23.85
C ALA A 88 -20.95 -1.33 -23.34
N ALA A 89 -20.34 -0.43 -22.56
CA ALA A 89 -20.99 0.78 -22.07
C ALA A 89 -21.46 1.70 -23.22
N VAL A 90 -20.55 2.03 -24.14
CA VAL A 90 -20.82 2.93 -25.28
C VAL A 90 -21.84 2.35 -26.26
N GLN A 91 -21.81 1.03 -26.46
CA GLN A 91 -22.79 0.36 -27.32
C GLN A 91 -24.10 -0.02 -26.60
N GLY A 92 -24.25 0.34 -25.32
CA GLY A 92 -25.46 0.14 -24.54
C GLY A 92 -25.81 -1.33 -24.26
N GLY A 93 -24.80 -2.18 -24.03
CA GLY A 93 -24.98 -3.61 -23.77
C GLY A 93 -24.42 -4.08 -22.41
N PRO A 94 -24.95 -5.18 -21.84
CA PRO A 94 -24.31 -5.82 -20.69
C PRO A 94 -23.09 -6.64 -21.12
N LEU A 95 -22.18 -6.83 -20.16
CA LEU A 95 -21.06 -7.77 -20.25
C LEU A 95 -21.37 -9.00 -19.39
N LEU A 96 -21.43 -10.16 -20.02
CA LEU A 96 -21.68 -11.47 -19.40
C LEU A 96 -20.42 -12.34 -19.44
N LEU A 97 -20.31 -13.25 -18.47
CA LEU A 97 -19.14 -14.11 -18.29
C LEU A 97 -19.41 -15.55 -18.72
N THR A 98 -18.40 -16.21 -19.27
CA THR A 98 -18.38 -17.68 -19.51
C THR A 98 -17.20 -18.31 -18.77
N ALA A 99 -17.28 -19.62 -18.48
CA ALA A 99 -16.16 -20.42 -17.98
C ALA A 99 -15.10 -20.75 -19.06
N GLY A 100 -15.12 -20.03 -20.19
CA GLY A 100 -14.20 -20.13 -21.31
C GLY A 100 -14.55 -21.26 -22.28
N ALA A 101 -14.62 -22.51 -21.82
CA ALA A 101 -14.88 -23.66 -22.70
C ALA A 101 -16.36 -23.92 -22.98
N THR A 102 -17.26 -23.52 -22.08
CA THR A 102 -18.70 -23.82 -22.12
C THR A 102 -19.53 -22.58 -21.79
N LEU A 103 -20.69 -22.45 -22.42
CA LEU A 103 -21.66 -21.40 -22.12
C LEU A 103 -22.54 -21.86 -20.94
N PRO A 104 -22.50 -21.19 -19.78
CA PRO A 104 -23.41 -21.52 -18.68
C PRO A 104 -24.86 -21.30 -19.11
N GLN A 105 -25.77 -22.20 -18.70
CA GLN A 105 -27.18 -22.09 -19.08
C GLN A 105 -27.79 -20.77 -18.58
N SER A 106 -27.41 -20.29 -17.40
CA SER A 106 -27.85 -19.00 -16.86
C SER A 106 -27.52 -17.81 -17.77
N VAL A 107 -26.40 -17.88 -18.50
CA VAL A 107 -25.97 -16.85 -19.45
C VAL A 107 -26.76 -16.97 -20.75
N ALA A 108 -26.97 -18.21 -21.25
CA ALA A 108 -27.79 -18.44 -22.43
C ALA A 108 -29.24 -17.96 -22.21
N ASP A 109 -29.81 -18.24 -21.04
CA ASP A 109 -31.15 -17.80 -20.65
C ASP A 109 -31.22 -16.27 -20.55
N GLU A 110 -30.18 -15.64 -20.01
CA GLU A 110 -30.10 -14.18 -19.90
C GLU A 110 -29.97 -13.50 -21.27
N ILE A 111 -29.14 -14.04 -22.18
CA ILE A 111 -29.04 -13.55 -23.56
C ILE A 111 -30.40 -13.70 -24.27
N THR A 112 -31.07 -14.85 -24.07
CA THR A 112 -32.41 -15.07 -24.61
C THR A 112 -33.40 -14.03 -24.08
N ARG A 113 -33.34 -13.69 -22.79
CA ARG A 113 -34.19 -12.64 -22.19
C ARG A 113 -33.94 -11.27 -22.82
N LEU A 114 -32.67 -10.92 -23.04
CA LEU A 114 -32.25 -9.63 -23.59
C LEU A 114 -32.57 -9.47 -25.08
N HIS A 115 -32.75 -10.56 -25.82
CA HIS A 115 -33.01 -10.59 -27.26
C HIS A 115 -32.11 -9.63 -28.06
N PRO A 116 -30.76 -9.73 -27.95
CA PRO A 116 -29.88 -8.79 -28.62
C PRO A 116 -29.84 -8.98 -30.13
N GLU A 117 -29.61 -7.90 -30.85
CA GLU A 117 -29.37 -7.95 -32.29
C GLU A 117 -28.01 -8.61 -32.59
N ARG A 118 -27.03 -8.32 -31.72
CA ARG A 118 -25.64 -8.75 -31.88
C ARG A 118 -25.03 -9.25 -30.57
N ILE A 119 -24.19 -10.28 -30.67
CA ILE A 119 -23.35 -10.76 -29.57
C ILE A 119 -21.88 -10.56 -29.96
N VAL A 120 -21.13 -9.89 -29.10
CA VAL A 120 -19.69 -9.65 -29.27
C VAL A 120 -18.91 -10.54 -28.31
N VAL A 121 -18.15 -11.48 -28.84
CA VAL A 121 -17.28 -12.36 -28.08
C VAL A 121 -15.88 -11.76 -28.02
N VAL A 122 -15.43 -11.34 -26.84
CA VAL A 122 -14.09 -10.75 -26.69
C VAL A 122 -13.09 -11.79 -26.19
N GLY A 123 -11.94 -11.83 -26.85
CA GLY A 123 -10.82 -12.73 -26.52
C GLY A 123 -10.65 -13.86 -27.52
N GLY A 124 -9.44 -14.42 -27.56
CA GLY A 124 -9.07 -15.46 -28.53
C GLY A 124 -9.78 -16.81 -28.30
N PRO A 125 -9.63 -17.78 -29.21
CA PRO A 125 -10.23 -19.12 -29.08
C PRO A 125 -9.79 -19.90 -27.83
N ALA A 126 -8.65 -19.54 -27.23
CA ALA A 126 -8.17 -20.09 -25.96
C ALA A 126 -8.92 -19.52 -24.75
N ALA A 127 -9.37 -18.26 -24.82
CA ALA A 127 -10.14 -17.60 -23.77
C ALA A 127 -11.61 -17.99 -23.85
N VAL A 128 -12.21 -17.89 -25.06
CA VAL A 128 -13.61 -18.29 -25.30
C VAL A 128 -13.63 -19.33 -26.42
N GLY A 129 -13.94 -20.57 -26.07
CA GLY A 129 -13.86 -21.73 -26.95
C GLY A 129 -14.91 -21.73 -28.06
N ARG A 130 -14.66 -22.54 -29.12
CA ARG A 130 -15.59 -22.69 -30.24
C ARG A 130 -16.99 -23.17 -29.82
N ALA A 131 -17.07 -24.03 -28.80
CA ALA A 131 -18.35 -24.52 -28.28
C ALA A 131 -19.24 -23.40 -27.72
N VAL A 132 -18.63 -22.35 -27.13
CA VAL A 132 -19.37 -21.16 -26.66
C VAL A 132 -19.96 -20.41 -27.85
N ILE A 133 -19.18 -20.14 -28.90
CA ILE A 133 -19.70 -19.50 -30.13
C ILE A 133 -20.86 -20.31 -30.71
N SER A 134 -20.69 -21.63 -30.88
CA SER A 134 -21.75 -22.49 -31.41
C SER A 134 -23.05 -22.41 -30.60
N ALA A 135 -22.94 -22.24 -29.27
CA ALA A 135 -24.09 -22.08 -28.38
C ALA A 135 -24.71 -20.67 -28.43
N LEU A 136 -23.92 -19.64 -28.76
CA LEU A 136 -24.38 -18.24 -28.90
C LEU A 136 -25.04 -17.97 -30.26
N THR A 137 -24.60 -18.62 -31.34
CA THR A 137 -25.12 -18.43 -32.71
C THR A 137 -26.65 -18.47 -32.83
N PRO A 138 -27.38 -19.40 -32.19
CA PRO A 138 -28.85 -19.40 -32.28
C PRO A 138 -29.55 -18.31 -31.45
N LEU A 139 -28.82 -17.54 -30.63
CA LEU A 139 -29.39 -16.59 -29.66
C LEU A 139 -29.43 -15.13 -30.15
N ALA A 140 -28.75 -14.81 -31.26
CA ALA A 140 -28.77 -13.48 -31.88
C ALA A 140 -28.60 -13.58 -33.41
N ALA A 141 -28.92 -12.50 -34.13
CA ALA A 141 -28.76 -12.47 -35.59
C ALA A 141 -27.29 -12.45 -35.99
N GLU A 142 -26.44 -11.81 -35.19
CA GLU A 142 -25.02 -11.66 -35.42
C GLU A 142 -24.20 -12.09 -34.20
N VAL A 143 -23.16 -12.88 -34.44
CA VAL A 143 -22.17 -13.25 -33.41
C VAL A 143 -20.79 -12.99 -33.99
N GLU A 144 -20.09 -12.00 -33.45
CA GLU A 144 -18.77 -11.58 -33.89
C GLU A 144 -17.73 -11.81 -32.80
N ARG A 145 -16.52 -12.24 -33.18
CA ARG A 145 -15.39 -12.35 -32.25
C ARG A 145 -14.43 -11.19 -32.47
N VAL A 146 -14.12 -10.47 -31.40
CA VAL A 146 -13.10 -9.43 -31.37
C VAL A 146 -11.93 -9.90 -30.52
N ALA A 147 -10.77 -10.12 -31.14
CA ALA A 147 -9.60 -10.69 -30.50
C ALA A 147 -8.31 -10.33 -31.23
N GLY A 148 -7.20 -10.32 -30.49
CA GLY A 148 -5.85 -10.32 -31.04
C GLY A 148 -5.01 -11.47 -30.48
N ASP A 149 -3.77 -11.58 -30.96
CA ASP A 149 -2.83 -12.64 -30.54
C ASP A 149 -2.34 -12.47 -29.09
N THR A 150 -2.45 -11.25 -28.56
CA THR A 150 -2.06 -10.88 -27.19
C THR A 150 -3.13 -10.00 -26.58
N ARG A 151 -3.14 -9.85 -25.26
CA ARG A 151 -4.01 -8.90 -24.54
C ARG A 151 -3.92 -7.47 -25.05
N PHE A 152 -2.72 -7.03 -25.43
CA PHE A 152 -2.50 -5.71 -26.03
C PHE A 152 -3.18 -5.64 -27.40
N ALA A 153 -3.02 -6.67 -28.23
CA ALA A 153 -3.69 -6.78 -29.52
C ALA A 153 -5.23 -6.87 -29.38
N THR A 154 -5.74 -7.61 -28.40
CA THR A 154 -7.17 -7.68 -28.11
C THR A 154 -7.71 -6.33 -27.66
N SER A 155 -7.02 -5.62 -26.77
CA SER A 155 -7.46 -4.28 -26.33
C SER A 155 -7.57 -3.29 -27.49
N ARG A 156 -6.61 -3.34 -28.42
CA ARG A 156 -6.65 -2.54 -29.66
C ARG A 156 -7.78 -2.95 -30.59
N ALA A 157 -8.03 -4.25 -30.76
CA ALA A 157 -9.12 -4.74 -31.59
C ALA A 157 -10.48 -4.31 -31.03
N VAL A 158 -10.65 -4.32 -29.70
CA VAL A 158 -11.85 -3.83 -29.03
C VAL A 158 -12.00 -2.32 -29.20
N ALA A 159 -10.91 -1.56 -29.04
CA ALA A 159 -10.92 -0.12 -29.25
C ALA A 159 -11.27 0.26 -30.70
N ASP A 160 -10.64 -0.37 -31.69
CA ASP A 160 -10.93 -0.16 -33.13
C ASP A 160 -12.38 -0.55 -33.47
N TYR A 161 -12.89 -1.65 -32.90
CA TYR A 161 -14.26 -2.12 -33.12
C TYR A 161 -15.32 -1.18 -32.55
N ALA A 162 -15.15 -0.73 -31.29
CA ALA A 162 -16.18 0.04 -30.60
C ALA A 162 -16.06 1.55 -30.79
N PHE A 163 -14.87 2.06 -31.08
CA PHE A 163 -14.56 3.49 -31.17
C PHE A 163 -14.01 3.89 -32.54
N GLY A 164 -14.13 3.05 -33.57
CA GLY A 164 -13.55 3.28 -34.91
C GLY A 164 -14.04 4.54 -35.64
N GLU A 165 -15.10 5.19 -35.17
CA GLU A 165 -15.55 6.51 -35.65
C GLU A 165 -14.75 7.68 -35.05
N GLY A 166 -13.97 7.42 -33.99
CA GLY A 166 -13.09 8.37 -33.30
C GLY A 166 -13.27 8.33 -31.78
N ALA A 167 -12.21 8.68 -31.04
CA ALA A 167 -12.22 8.90 -29.60
C ALA A 167 -11.22 10.02 -29.26
N ALA A 168 -11.69 11.08 -28.61
CA ALA A 168 -10.84 12.22 -28.22
C ALA A 168 -9.84 11.81 -27.13
N GLU A 169 -10.29 11.05 -26.14
CA GLU A 169 -9.46 10.58 -25.04
C GLU A 169 -9.23 9.07 -25.11
N ALA A 170 -8.11 8.59 -24.59
CA ALA A 170 -7.88 7.17 -24.33
C ALA A 170 -7.31 6.94 -22.92
N TYR A 171 -7.90 5.98 -22.21
CA TYR A 171 -7.37 5.52 -20.93
C TYR A 171 -6.29 4.48 -21.18
N VAL A 172 -5.12 4.65 -20.58
CA VAL A 172 -3.96 3.78 -20.72
C VAL A 172 -3.67 3.10 -19.40
N ALA A 173 -3.61 1.77 -19.41
CA ALA A 173 -3.24 0.99 -18.24
C ALA A 173 -2.25 -0.12 -18.61
N THR A 174 -1.46 -0.57 -17.65
CA THR A 174 -0.54 -1.69 -17.89
C THR A 174 -1.31 -2.98 -18.12
N GLY A 175 -0.91 -3.74 -19.13
CA GLY A 175 -1.44 -5.07 -19.37
C GLY A 175 -0.70 -6.18 -18.63
N ARG A 176 0.22 -5.85 -17.70
CA ARG A 176 1.04 -6.85 -16.98
C ARG A 176 0.35 -7.37 -15.72
N ASP A 177 -0.16 -6.45 -14.91
CA ASP A 177 -0.96 -6.71 -13.71
C ASP A 177 -2.08 -5.66 -13.69
N PHE A 178 -3.34 -6.06 -13.50
CA PHE A 178 -4.49 -5.28 -13.97
C PHE A 178 -5.40 -4.60 -12.94
N PRO A 179 -4.97 -4.32 -11.70
CA PRO A 179 -5.88 -3.70 -10.73
C PRO A 179 -6.31 -2.29 -11.16
N ASP A 180 -5.43 -1.53 -11.81
CA ASP A 180 -5.68 -0.14 -12.23
C ASP A 180 -6.65 -0.06 -13.43
N ALA A 181 -6.42 -0.93 -14.43
CA ALA A 181 -7.21 -1.00 -15.67
C ALA A 181 -8.72 -1.25 -15.42
N LEU A 182 -9.02 -1.98 -14.35
CA LEU A 182 -10.39 -2.37 -14.01
C LEU A 182 -11.27 -1.17 -13.65
N THR A 183 -10.70 -0.21 -12.95
CA THR A 183 -11.42 0.95 -12.42
C THR A 183 -11.52 2.07 -13.44
N ALA A 184 -10.60 2.10 -14.41
CA ALA A 184 -10.68 2.94 -15.60
C ALA A 184 -11.87 2.59 -16.50
N GLY A 185 -12.35 1.33 -16.48
CA GLY A 185 -13.41 0.89 -17.39
C GLY A 185 -14.71 1.69 -17.31
N ALA A 186 -15.14 2.06 -16.10
CA ALA A 186 -16.35 2.86 -15.89
C ALA A 186 -16.17 4.30 -16.35
N ALA A 187 -15.06 4.94 -15.97
CA ALA A 187 -14.75 6.31 -16.37
C ALA A 187 -14.57 6.43 -17.90
N ALA A 188 -13.81 5.52 -18.49
CA ALA A 188 -13.57 5.47 -19.93
C ALA A 188 -14.89 5.24 -20.71
N GLY A 189 -15.72 4.30 -20.26
CA GLY A 189 -17.03 4.06 -20.89
C GLY A 189 -17.99 5.26 -20.79
N PHE A 190 -17.89 6.06 -19.73
CA PHE A 190 -18.69 7.28 -19.57
C PHE A 190 -18.21 8.43 -20.45
N HIS A 191 -16.90 8.52 -20.71
CA HIS A 191 -16.29 9.56 -21.56
C HIS A 191 -16.17 9.17 -23.05
N ASP A 192 -16.88 8.12 -23.48
CA ASP A 192 -16.79 7.58 -24.84
C ASP A 192 -15.32 7.29 -25.27
N ALA A 193 -14.51 6.81 -24.32
CA ALA A 193 -13.09 6.55 -24.48
C ALA A 193 -12.74 5.05 -24.38
N PRO A 194 -11.79 4.54 -25.18
CA PRO A 194 -11.28 3.19 -25.02
C PRO A 194 -10.33 3.07 -23.82
N VAL A 195 -10.28 1.88 -23.22
CA VAL A 195 -9.16 1.45 -22.36
C VAL A 195 -8.17 0.65 -23.22
N LEU A 196 -6.96 1.20 -23.38
CA LEU A 196 -5.85 0.58 -24.10
C LEU A 196 -4.88 -0.05 -23.09
N LEU A 197 -4.61 -1.34 -23.30
CA LEU A 197 -3.60 -2.05 -22.51
C LEU A 197 -2.25 -1.92 -23.20
N VAL A 198 -1.24 -1.50 -22.45
CA VAL A 198 0.14 -1.33 -22.93
C VAL A 198 1.12 -2.16 -22.12
N ASP A 199 2.29 -2.44 -22.69
CA ASP A 199 3.40 -2.94 -21.89
C ASP A 199 3.96 -1.79 -21.04
N GLY A 200 3.45 -1.64 -19.83
CA GLY A 200 3.75 -0.49 -18.98
C GLY A 200 5.22 -0.36 -18.56
N LEU A 201 6.03 -1.41 -18.68
CA LEU A 201 7.48 -1.35 -18.40
C LEU A 201 8.33 -1.11 -19.66
N ALA A 202 7.71 -1.03 -20.84
CA ALA A 202 8.39 -0.54 -22.03
C ALA A 202 8.70 0.95 -21.86
N SER A 203 9.71 1.45 -22.59
CA SER A 203 10.05 2.88 -22.61
C SER A 203 9.29 3.67 -23.68
N VAL A 204 8.60 3.00 -24.60
CA VAL A 204 7.87 3.61 -25.71
C VAL A 204 6.64 2.79 -26.07
N LEU A 205 5.61 3.47 -26.55
CA LEU A 205 4.38 2.87 -27.06
C LEU A 205 4.69 2.09 -28.34
N ASP A 206 4.17 0.87 -28.44
CA ASP A 206 4.43 0.01 -29.59
C ASP A 206 3.72 0.54 -30.85
N ALA A 207 4.34 0.32 -32.01
CA ALA A 207 3.90 0.92 -33.27
C ALA A 207 2.42 0.67 -33.60
N PRO A 208 1.87 -0.56 -33.50
CA PRO A 208 0.45 -0.75 -33.79
C PRO A 208 -0.50 -0.08 -32.78
N THR A 209 -0.06 0.25 -31.56
CA THR A 209 -0.86 1.08 -30.64
C THR A 209 -0.80 2.55 -31.03
N ARG A 210 0.37 3.06 -31.45
CA ARG A 210 0.50 4.43 -32.01
C ARG A 210 -0.35 4.64 -33.26
N ASP A 211 -0.35 3.67 -34.17
CA ASP A 211 -1.16 3.72 -35.38
C ASP A 211 -2.64 3.77 -35.03
N LEU A 212 -3.08 3.01 -34.02
CA LEU A 212 -4.47 3.03 -33.57
C LEU A 212 -4.86 4.39 -32.98
N VAL A 213 -4.12 4.91 -31.99
CA VAL A 213 -4.48 6.19 -31.35
C VAL A 213 -4.49 7.35 -32.35
N THR A 214 -3.61 7.30 -33.36
CA THR A 214 -3.62 8.26 -34.48
C THR A 214 -4.88 8.12 -35.34
N ARG A 215 -5.30 6.89 -35.67
CA ARG A 215 -6.52 6.65 -36.45
C ARG A 215 -7.78 7.05 -35.70
N LEU A 216 -7.84 6.77 -34.40
CA LEU A 216 -8.96 7.15 -33.53
C LEU A 216 -9.01 8.67 -33.29
N GLY A 217 -7.94 9.41 -33.61
CA GLY A 217 -7.89 10.85 -33.39
C GLY A 217 -7.77 11.22 -31.92
N VAL A 218 -7.09 10.39 -31.12
CA VAL A 218 -6.86 10.65 -29.70
C VAL A 218 -6.00 11.90 -29.53
N ASP A 219 -6.52 12.87 -28.79
CA ASP A 219 -5.88 14.14 -28.45
C ASP A 219 -5.67 14.34 -26.95
N GLY A 220 -5.98 13.31 -26.13
CA GLY A 220 -5.62 13.25 -24.71
C GLY A 220 -5.46 11.82 -24.19
N PHE A 221 -4.57 11.63 -23.22
CA PHE A 221 -4.37 10.35 -22.52
C PHE A 221 -4.64 10.48 -21.03
N VAL A 222 -5.29 9.46 -20.46
CA VAL A 222 -5.38 9.27 -19.01
C VAL A 222 -4.66 7.99 -18.63
N VAL A 223 -3.52 8.11 -17.96
CA VAL A 223 -2.77 6.95 -17.45
C VAL A 223 -3.38 6.52 -16.11
N ALA A 224 -3.98 5.33 -16.07
CA ALA A 224 -4.44 4.70 -14.84
C ALA A 224 -3.33 3.82 -14.26
N GLY A 225 -2.72 4.29 -13.17
CA GLY A 225 -1.67 3.59 -12.44
C GLY A 225 -0.43 4.43 -12.15
N GLY A 226 0.31 4.05 -11.12
CA GLY A 226 1.56 4.69 -10.70
C GLY A 226 2.75 4.40 -11.63
N PRO A 227 3.93 5.00 -11.36
CA PRO A 227 5.15 4.84 -12.17
C PRO A 227 5.68 3.40 -12.20
N ALA A 228 5.30 2.56 -11.24
CA ALA A 228 5.60 1.13 -11.22
C ALA A 228 4.75 0.32 -12.23
N SER A 229 3.54 0.79 -12.53
CA SER A 229 2.64 0.18 -13.51
C SER A 229 2.96 0.64 -14.93
N VAL A 230 3.08 1.96 -15.12
CA VAL A 230 3.40 2.63 -16.39
C VAL A 230 4.61 3.53 -16.15
N THR A 231 5.76 3.18 -16.72
CA THR A 231 7.02 3.88 -16.42
C THR A 231 6.98 5.35 -16.81
N PRO A 232 7.76 6.23 -16.15
CA PRO A 232 7.91 7.62 -16.56
C PRO A 232 8.36 7.77 -18.03
N ALA A 233 9.21 6.87 -18.52
CA ALA A 233 9.65 6.89 -19.91
C ALA A 233 8.49 6.66 -20.90
N LEU A 234 7.58 5.73 -20.59
CA LEU A 234 6.39 5.51 -21.42
C LEU A 234 5.40 6.68 -21.36
N GLU A 235 5.25 7.31 -20.19
CA GLU A 235 4.44 8.52 -20.05
C GLU A 235 5.00 9.69 -20.83
N GLU A 236 6.31 9.93 -20.79
CA GLU A 236 6.97 10.95 -21.63
C GLU A 236 6.73 10.69 -23.13
N ASP A 237 6.69 9.42 -23.53
CA ASP A 237 6.41 9.03 -24.90
C ASP A 237 4.93 9.22 -25.31
N LEU A 238 3.99 9.06 -24.37
CA LEU A 238 2.57 9.41 -24.57
C LEU A 238 2.39 10.94 -24.67
N GLU A 239 3.03 11.70 -23.79
CA GLU A 239 3.01 13.17 -23.79
C GLU A 239 3.54 13.77 -25.10
N ALA A 240 4.49 13.08 -25.75
CA ALA A 240 4.99 13.46 -27.06
C ALA A 240 3.95 13.28 -28.20
N ILE A 241 2.90 12.49 -27.98
CA ILE A 241 1.79 12.27 -28.91
C ILE A 241 0.65 13.25 -28.60
N ALA A 242 0.20 13.31 -27.34
CA ALA A 242 -0.89 14.16 -26.87
C ALA A 242 -0.79 14.41 -25.35
N PRO A 243 -1.41 15.49 -24.81
CA PRO A 243 -1.45 15.75 -23.37
C PRO A 243 -1.84 14.52 -22.56
N THR A 244 -1.07 14.21 -21.53
CA THR A 244 -1.21 13.02 -20.71
C THR A 244 -1.39 13.38 -19.23
N THR A 245 -2.46 12.86 -18.63
CA THR A 245 -2.74 12.99 -17.20
C THR A 245 -2.54 11.64 -16.53
N ARG A 246 -1.69 11.57 -15.49
CA ARG A 246 -1.55 10.36 -14.68
C ARG A 246 -2.43 10.40 -13.45
N LEU A 247 -3.19 9.32 -13.26
CA LEU A 247 -4.02 9.05 -12.09
C LEU A 247 -3.52 7.75 -11.44
N GLY A 248 -2.78 7.89 -10.34
CA GLY A 248 -2.26 6.76 -9.57
C GLY A 248 -2.11 7.10 -8.09
N GLY A 249 -2.26 6.10 -7.23
CA GLY A 249 -2.06 6.23 -5.79
C GLY A 249 -1.00 5.26 -5.25
N ALA A 250 -0.86 5.23 -3.91
CA ALA A 250 0.04 4.30 -3.23
C ALA A 250 -0.37 2.84 -3.45
N ASP A 251 -1.68 2.59 -3.61
CA ASP A 251 -2.24 1.28 -3.90
C ASP A 251 -3.35 1.35 -4.95
N ARG A 252 -3.90 0.17 -5.29
CA ARG A 252 -5.00 0.02 -6.26
C ARG A 252 -6.29 0.73 -5.86
N PHE A 253 -6.54 0.91 -4.57
CA PHE A 253 -7.75 1.53 -4.07
C PHE A 253 -7.64 3.05 -4.23
N GLU A 254 -6.48 3.63 -3.92
CA GLU A 254 -6.21 5.04 -4.17
C GLU A 254 -6.18 5.38 -5.67
N THR A 255 -5.57 4.51 -6.51
CA THR A 255 -5.66 4.67 -7.97
C THR A 255 -7.12 4.66 -8.43
N SER A 256 -7.93 3.74 -7.91
CA SER A 256 -9.37 3.70 -8.17
C SER A 256 -10.06 5.00 -7.77
N THR A 257 -9.73 5.55 -6.61
CA THR A 257 -10.30 6.82 -6.16
C THR A 257 -9.92 7.97 -7.09
N ALA A 258 -8.65 8.08 -7.48
CA ALA A 258 -8.16 9.13 -8.37
C ALA A 258 -8.85 9.09 -9.74
N VAL A 259 -8.94 7.90 -10.35
CA VAL A 259 -9.61 7.67 -11.64
C VAL A 259 -11.09 8.08 -11.59
N ASN A 260 -11.80 7.72 -10.52
CA ASN A 260 -13.22 8.04 -10.41
C ASN A 260 -13.50 9.50 -10.06
N LEU A 261 -12.62 10.16 -9.28
CA LEU A 261 -12.76 11.59 -8.98
C LEU A 261 -12.52 12.46 -10.21
N ASP A 262 -11.58 12.07 -11.08
CA ASP A 262 -11.34 12.72 -12.36
C ASP A 262 -12.50 12.47 -13.34
N GLY A 263 -12.89 11.19 -13.48
CA GLY A 263 -13.94 10.79 -14.42
C GLY A 263 -15.34 11.32 -14.07
N PHE A 264 -15.64 11.52 -12.78
CA PHE A 264 -16.98 11.91 -12.32
C PHE A 264 -16.92 13.07 -11.33
N ALA A 265 -17.33 14.26 -11.76
CA ALA A 265 -17.41 15.42 -10.86
C ALA A 265 -18.54 15.28 -9.82
N ALA A 266 -19.64 14.60 -10.18
CA ALA A 266 -20.76 14.29 -9.30
C ALA A 266 -21.50 13.04 -9.82
N ALA A 267 -22.12 12.28 -8.91
CA ALA A 267 -22.92 11.11 -9.26
C ALA A 267 -23.98 10.84 -8.18
N GLU A 268 -25.21 10.50 -8.58
CA GLU A 268 -26.25 10.07 -7.62
C GLU A 268 -25.95 8.67 -7.06
N ARG A 269 -25.43 7.78 -7.93
CA ARG A 269 -25.09 6.40 -7.62
C ARG A 269 -23.59 6.17 -7.78
N ALA A 270 -23.00 5.36 -6.89
CA ALA A 270 -21.69 4.75 -7.08
C ALA A 270 -21.76 3.23 -6.96
N PHE A 271 -20.85 2.53 -7.61
CA PHE A 271 -20.69 1.09 -7.51
C PHE A 271 -19.43 0.75 -6.71
N LEU A 272 -19.52 -0.24 -5.82
CA LEU A 272 -18.35 -0.79 -5.13
C LEU A 272 -18.09 -2.22 -5.59
N VAL A 273 -16.82 -2.51 -5.88
CA VAL A 273 -16.31 -3.83 -6.27
C VAL A 273 -15.11 -4.18 -5.42
N THR A 274 -14.84 -5.47 -5.22
CA THR A 274 -13.61 -5.87 -4.52
C THR A 274 -12.38 -5.56 -5.39
N GLY A 275 -11.35 -5.02 -4.75
CA GLY A 275 -10.04 -4.79 -5.37
C GLY A 275 -9.08 -5.99 -5.32
N THR A 276 -9.55 -7.19 -4.93
CA THR A 276 -8.68 -8.37 -4.76
C THR A 276 -9.04 -9.57 -5.65
N ASP A 277 -10.31 -9.74 -6.05
CA ASP A 277 -10.75 -10.74 -7.05
C ASP A 277 -11.79 -10.13 -7.99
N PHE A 278 -11.42 -9.91 -9.26
CA PHE A 278 -12.04 -8.89 -10.10
C PHE A 278 -13.11 -9.30 -11.15
N PRO A 279 -13.63 -10.54 -11.22
CA PRO A 279 -14.55 -10.90 -12.30
C PRO A 279 -15.89 -10.13 -12.23
N ASP A 280 -16.35 -9.79 -11.02
CA ASP A 280 -17.59 -9.04 -10.81
C ASP A 280 -17.46 -7.59 -11.31
N ALA A 281 -16.26 -7.03 -11.22
CA ALA A 281 -15.96 -5.67 -11.66
C ALA A 281 -15.94 -5.52 -13.19
N LEU A 282 -15.69 -6.60 -13.95
CA LEU A 282 -15.78 -6.55 -15.42
C LEU A 282 -17.21 -6.24 -15.88
N ALA A 283 -18.20 -7.00 -15.38
CA ALA A 283 -19.61 -6.75 -15.66
C ALA A 283 -20.08 -5.43 -15.05
N GLY A 284 -19.54 -5.08 -13.88
CA GLY A 284 -19.80 -3.81 -13.21
C GLY A 284 -19.35 -2.59 -14.01
N SER A 285 -18.15 -2.61 -14.59
CA SER A 285 -17.58 -1.49 -15.32
C SER A 285 -18.44 -1.06 -16.51
N ALA A 286 -19.00 -2.03 -17.26
CA ALA A 286 -19.89 -1.77 -18.38
C ALA A 286 -21.17 -1.04 -17.95
N VAL A 287 -21.79 -1.48 -16.86
CA VAL A 287 -23.01 -0.85 -16.34
C VAL A 287 -22.71 0.50 -15.69
N ALA A 288 -21.62 0.61 -14.93
CA ALA A 288 -21.21 1.84 -14.28
C ALA A 288 -20.95 2.95 -15.32
N GLY A 289 -20.21 2.63 -16.39
CA GLY A 289 -19.98 3.55 -17.51
C GLY A 289 -21.28 3.94 -18.22
N SER A 290 -22.16 2.98 -18.52
CA SER A 290 -23.40 3.27 -19.27
C SER A 290 -24.42 4.11 -18.52
N VAL A 291 -24.40 4.09 -17.19
CA VAL A 291 -25.28 4.92 -16.35
C VAL A 291 -24.59 6.16 -15.79
N GLY A 292 -23.34 6.43 -16.20
CA GLY A 292 -22.56 7.58 -15.76
C GLY A 292 -22.29 7.59 -14.25
N ALA A 293 -21.91 6.45 -13.69
CA ALA A 293 -21.63 6.28 -12.27
C ALA A 293 -20.19 5.80 -12.03
N PRO A 294 -19.52 6.30 -10.98
CA PRO A 294 -18.20 5.82 -10.58
C PRO A 294 -18.26 4.36 -10.08
N LEU A 295 -17.17 3.65 -10.30
CA LEU A 295 -16.93 2.27 -9.85
C LEU A 295 -15.64 2.22 -9.03
N TYR A 296 -15.78 2.16 -7.71
CA TYR A 296 -14.66 2.14 -6.77
C TYR A 296 -14.26 0.72 -6.40
N ALA A 297 -12.96 0.43 -6.45
CA ALA A 297 -12.38 -0.74 -5.81
C ALA A 297 -12.28 -0.52 -4.30
N VAL A 298 -12.69 -1.52 -3.52
CA VAL A 298 -12.65 -1.49 -2.05
C VAL A 298 -12.08 -2.80 -1.50
N ARG A 299 -11.74 -2.82 -0.21
CA ARG A 299 -11.31 -4.04 0.47
C ARG A 299 -12.52 -4.96 0.68
N PRO A 300 -12.32 -6.28 0.81
CA PRO A 300 -13.43 -7.20 1.02
C PRO A 300 -14.25 -6.91 2.27
N ASP A 301 -13.66 -6.32 3.31
CA ASP A 301 -14.26 -6.13 4.62
C ASP A 301 -14.59 -4.67 4.96
N CYS A 302 -14.03 -3.69 4.27
CA CYS A 302 -14.20 -2.27 4.56
C CYS A 302 -14.05 -1.34 3.33
N VAL A 303 -14.49 -0.09 3.47
CA VAL A 303 -14.35 0.95 2.42
C VAL A 303 -13.18 1.88 2.77
N PRO A 304 -12.17 2.06 1.91
CA PRO A 304 -11.09 3.01 2.14
C PRO A 304 -11.62 4.43 2.44
N GLU A 305 -10.99 5.15 3.36
CA GLU A 305 -11.43 6.50 3.72
C GLU A 305 -11.39 7.48 2.53
N SER A 306 -10.42 7.32 1.63
CA SER A 306 -10.35 8.05 0.36
C SER A 306 -11.60 7.84 -0.49
N THR A 307 -12.09 6.60 -0.60
CA THR A 307 -13.34 6.27 -1.28
C THR A 307 -14.55 6.85 -0.54
N LEU A 308 -14.63 6.74 0.79
CA LEU A 308 -15.72 7.35 1.55
C LEU A 308 -15.77 8.87 1.40
N ALA A 309 -14.62 9.54 1.38
CA ALA A 309 -14.51 10.97 1.10
C ALA A 309 -14.97 11.30 -0.32
N ALA A 310 -14.55 10.52 -1.32
CA ALA A 310 -14.94 10.69 -2.71
C ALA A 310 -16.45 10.53 -2.93
N LEU A 311 -17.08 9.53 -2.30
CA LEU A 311 -18.54 9.35 -2.33
C LEU A 311 -19.27 10.60 -1.80
N ARG A 312 -18.78 11.21 -0.71
CA ARG A 312 -19.35 12.45 -0.16
C ARG A 312 -19.11 13.64 -1.10
N GLN A 313 -17.90 13.78 -1.63
CA GLN A 313 -17.53 14.86 -2.55
C GLN A 313 -18.37 14.85 -3.82
N GLN A 314 -18.64 13.67 -4.38
CA GLN A 314 -19.46 13.50 -5.58
C GLN A 314 -20.97 13.58 -5.32
N GLY A 315 -21.39 13.72 -4.07
CA GLY A 315 -22.81 13.79 -3.70
C GLY A 315 -23.56 12.47 -3.88
N VAL A 316 -22.88 11.34 -3.73
CA VAL A 316 -23.49 10.01 -3.88
C VAL A 316 -24.53 9.78 -2.80
N THR A 317 -25.74 9.38 -3.21
CA THR A 317 -26.87 9.07 -2.32
C THR A 317 -27.28 7.60 -2.37
N ARG A 318 -26.75 6.85 -3.35
CA ARG A 318 -26.95 5.40 -3.47
C ARG A 318 -25.64 4.69 -3.79
N VAL A 319 -25.35 3.64 -3.05
CA VAL A 319 -24.22 2.76 -3.30
C VAL A 319 -24.73 1.38 -3.67
N THR A 320 -24.22 0.82 -4.76
CA THR A 320 -24.55 -0.54 -5.19
C THR A 320 -23.31 -1.43 -5.12
N LEU A 321 -23.38 -2.48 -4.30
CA LEU A 321 -22.33 -3.47 -4.17
C LEU A 321 -22.41 -4.49 -5.30
N LEU A 322 -21.30 -4.73 -6.00
CA LEU A 322 -21.22 -5.69 -7.09
C LEU A 322 -20.41 -6.91 -6.63
N GLY A 323 -21.14 -7.98 -6.34
CA GLY A 323 -20.59 -9.23 -5.82
C GLY A 323 -21.37 -9.77 -4.62
N GLY A 324 -21.05 -11.01 -4.23
CA GLY A 324 -21.63 -11.65 -3.05
C GLY A 324 -21.00 -11.22 -1.72
N PRO A 325 -21.55 -11.63 -0.57
CA PRO A 325 -21.01 -11.31 0.75
C PRO A 325 -19.56 -11.78 1.01
N ASN A 326 -19.10 -12.81 0.28
CA ASN A 326 -17.70 -13.27 0.36
C ASN A 326 -16.73 -12.32 -0.35
N ALA A 327 -17.19 -11.56 -1.34
CA ALA A 327 -16.38 -10.60 -2.07
C ALA A 327 -16.45 -9.21 -1.41
N LEU A 328 -17.62 -8.84 -0.89
CA LEU A 328 -17.87 -7.58 -0.19
C LEU A 328 -18.69 -7.90 1.06
N GLY A 329 -18.07 -7.89 2.23
CA GLY A 329 -18.64 -8.28 3.51
C GLY A 329 -19.50 -7.20 4.16
N VAL A 330 -19.91 -7.49 5.40
CA VAL A 330 -20.85 -6.63 6.16
C VAL A 330 -20.30 -5.24 6.48
N GLY A 331 -18.98 -5.08 6.59
CA GLY A 331 -18.39 -3.75 6.78
C GLY A 331 -18.53 -2.88 5.53
N VAL A 332 -18.37 -3.44 4.33
CA VAL A 332 -18.67 -2.74 3.08
C VAL A 332 -20.17 -2.43 2.96
N GLU A 333 -21.06 -3.36 3.33
CA GLU A 333 -22.51 -3.12 3.37
C GLU A 333 -22.90 -1.96 4.30
N ALA A 334 -22.19 -1.81 5.42
CA ALA A 334 -22.38 -0.71 6.35
C ALA A 334 -21.69 0.59 5.92
N LEU A 335 -20.98 0.60 4.77
CA LEU A 335 -20.04 1.66 4.38
C LEU A 335 -19.06 2.00 5.51
N ALA A 336 -18.66 1.00 6.28
CA ALA A 336 -17.69 1.15 7.33
C ALA A 336 -16.34 1.50 6.71
N GLY A 337 -15.77 2.61 7.18
CA GLY A 337 -14.41 2.97 6.84
C GLY A 337 -13.45 1.87 7.22
N CYS A 338 -12.40 1.67 6.44
CA CYS A 338 -11.26 0.84 6.83
C CYS A 338 -10.52 1.37 8.08
N GLY A 339 -11.02 2.47 8.67
CA GLY A 339 -10.26 3.40 9.46
C GLY A 339 -9.36 4.23 8.55
N ALA A 340 -9.04 5.46 8.97
CA ALA A 340 -7.68 5.91 8.72
C ALA A 340 -6.84 4.88 9.47
N GLU A 341 -6.08 4.04 8.77
CA GLU A 341 -5.03 3.27 9.43
C GLU A 341 -4.25 4.33 10.24
N PRO A 342 -4.19 4.25 11.58
CA PRO A 342 -3.48 5.28 12.30
C PRO A 342 -2.05 5.18 11.84
N GLN A 343 -1.61 6.20 11.13
CA GLN A 343 -0.22 6.33 10.71
C GLN A 343 0.69 6.25 11.95
N GLN A 344 0.16 6.47 13.16
CA GLN A 344 0.77 6.20 14.45
C GLN A 344 -0.31 5.73 15.46
N ALA A 345 -0.03 4.70 16.27
CA ALA A 345 -0.90 4.35 17.39
C ALA A 345 -1.06 5.55 18.33
N PRO A 346 -2.24 5.77 18.96
CA PRO A 346 -2.37 6.83 19.95
C PRO A 346 -1.33 6.62 21.05
N VAL A 347 -0.55 7.66 21.35
CA VAL A 347 0.41 7.60 22.46
C VAL A 347 -0.38 7.35 23.75
N ARG A 348 -0.05 6.25 24.44
CA ARG A 348 -0.73 5.79 25.66
C ARG A 348 -0.02 6.23 26.94
N VAL A 349 0.97 7.08 26.78
CA VAL A 349 1.74 7.70 27.86
C VAL A 349 1.13 9.06 28.19
N PRO A 350 0.81 9.35 29.47
CA PRO A 350 0.06 10.54 29.90
C PRO A 350 0.92 11.81 29.97
N VAL A 351 2.00 11.89 29.19
CA VAL A 351 2.93 13.02 29.13
C VAL A 351 3.41 13.23 27.70
N ALA A 352 3.91 14.44 27.39
CA ALA A 352 4.48 14.78 26.09
C ALA A 352 6.00 15.03 26.20
N CYS A 353 6.73 14.91 25.10
CA CYS A 353 8.19 15.10 25.08
C CYS A 353 8.63 16.43 25.68
N ASP A 354 7.95 17.52 25.37
CA ASP A 354 8.26 18.86 25.88
C ASP A 354 8.22 18.95 27.42
N ALA A 355 7.46 18.07 28.07
CA ALA A 355 7.35 18.02 29.53
C ALA A 355 8.43 17.16 30.18
N VAL A 356 8.84 16.06 29.56
CA VAL A 356 9.75 15.06 30.15
C VAL A 356 11.20 15.18 29.68
N LEU A 357 11.40 15.59 28.43
CA LEU A 357 12.70 15.83 27.82
C LEU A 357 12.60 16.97 26.78
N PRO A 358 12.47 18.23 27.23
CA PRO A 358 12.46 19.37 26.32
C PRO A 358 13.80 19.49 25.59
N GLU A 359 13.79 20.06 24.39
CA GLU A 359 14.95 20.21 23.50
C GLU A 359 16.17 20.80 24.22
N GLY A 360 16.04 21.89 24.97
CA GLY A 360 17.17 22.47 25.71
C GLY A 360 17.78 21.54 26.78
N THR A 361 17.00 20.61 27.34
CA THR A 361 17.56 19.54 28.19
C THR A 361 18.29 18.50 27.36
N ALA A 362 17.73 18.10 26.22
CA ALA A 362 18.39 17.18 25.29
C ALA A 362 19.72 17.76 24.78
N GLU A 363 19.76 19.04 24.40
CA GLU A 363 20.98 19.75 24.00
C GLU A 363 22.03 19.79 25.11
N ALA A 364 21.60 20.05 26.35
CA ALA A 364 22.49 20.03 27.51
C ALA A 364 23.10 18.64 27.76
N LEU A 365 22.34 17.58 27.49
CA LEU A 365 22.82 16.18 27.56
C LEU A 365 23.71 15.82 26.37
N GLY A 366 23.37 16.25 25.16
CA GLY A 366 24.17 16.02 23.95
C GLY A 366 25.48 16.82 23.94
N GLY A 367 25.54 17.92 24.69
CA GLY A 367 26.67 18.84 24.72
C GLY A 367 26.77 19.72 23.47
N SER A 368 25.72 19.77 22.66
CA SER A 368 25.62 20.54 21.41
C SER A 368 24.15 20.84 21.10
N ALA A 369 23.91 21.71 20.12
CA ALA A 369 22.58 21.81 19.52
C ALA A 369 22.18 20.47 18.90
N LEU A 370 20.92 20.08 19.05
CA LEU A 370 20.34 18.83 18.55
C LEU A 370 18.98 19.13 17.93
N ASP A 371 18.69 18.49 16.80
CA ASP A 371 17.39 18.59 16.13
C ASP A 371 16.50 17.38 16.48
N PRO A 372 15.16 17.54 16.51
CA PRO A 372 14.23 16.43 16.61
C PRO A 372 14.40 15.44 15.46
N VAL A 373 14.32 14.14 15.76
CA VAL A 373 14.50 13.07 14.77
C VAL A 373 13.19 12.32 14.60
N ALA A 374 12.74 12.17 13.35
CA ALA A 374 11.68 11.23 13.02
C ALA A 374 12.21 9.79 13.17
N LEU A 375 11.42 8.91 13.79
CA LEU A 375 11.76 7.50 13.84
C LEU A 375 11.80 6.95 12.42
N ALA A 376 12.95 6.41 12.03
CA ALA A 376 13.11 5.67 10.80
C ALA A 376 13.61 4.27 11.20
N GLY A 377 12.78 3.26 10.95
CA GLY A 377 13.11 1.86 11.16
C GLY A 377 13.62 1.21 9.88
N ASN A 378 14.36 0.12 10.00
CA ASN A 378 14.74 -0.74 8.88
C ASN A 378 14.11 -2.14 8.96
N HIS A 379 13.33 -2.37 10.01
CA HIS A 379 12.75 -3.64 10.35
C HIS A 379 11.36 -3.46 10.98
N PRO A 380 10.38 -4.34 10.73
CA PRO A 380 9.03 -4.22 11.27
C PRO A 380 9.02 -4.08 12.80
N LEU A 381 9.90 -4.79 13.50
CA LEU A 381 9.96 -4.73 14.96
C LEU A 381 10.48 -3.38 15.52
N ASP A 382 11.12 -2.54 14.71
CA ASP A 382 11.51 -1.19 15.12
C ASP A 382 10.29 -0.31 15.41
N PHE A 383 9.15 -0.66 14.81
CA PHE A 383 7.88 0.05 14.96
C PHE A 383 7.00 -0.55 16.06
N ALA A 384 7.47 -1.56 16.79
CA ALA A 384 6.71 -2.17 17.88
C ALA A 384 6.45 -1.20 19.04
N ASP A 385 7.43 -0.35 19.39
CA ASP A 385 7.29 0.68 20.42
C ASP A 385 6.21 1.68 20.00
N ALA A 386 6.27 2.17 18.76
CA ALA A 386 5.28 3.08 18.20
C ALA A 386 3.88 2.45 18.26
N ARG A 387 3.78 1.18 17.91
CA ARG A 387 2.52 0.45 17.92
C ARG A 387 1.96 0.15 19.31
N ALA A 388 2.82 -0.08 20.30
CA ALA A 388 2.42 -0.25 21.69
C ALA A 388 1.85 1.06 22.29
N GLY A 389 2.01 2.18 21.57
CA GLY A 389 1.64 3.52 22.02
C GLY A 389 2.72 4.14 22.91
N ALA A 390 3.99 3.74 22.74
CA ALA A 390 5.10 4.33 23.46
C ALA A 390 5.29 5.81 23.12
N LEU A 391 5.78 6.58 24.08
CA LEU A 391 6.28 7.93 23.84
C LEU A 391 7.79 7.86 23.59
N THR A 392 8.22 8.31 22.41
CA THR A 392 9.63 8.36 22.06
C THR A 392 10.06 9.79 21.75
N CYS A 393 11.02 10.31 22.51
CA CYS A 393 11.62 11.62 22.34
C CYS A 393 13.06 11.46 21.88
N SER A 394 13.33 11.76 20.61
CA SER A 394 14.62 11.52 19.97
C SER A 394 15.20 12.81 19.41
N PHE A 395 16.43 13.13 19.82
CA PHE A 395 17.16 14.30 19.37
C PHE A 395 18.58 13.90 18.93
N SER A 396 19.04 14.38 17.77
CA SER A 396 20.40 14.11 17.26
C SER A 396 21.05 15.35 16.63
N GLY A 397 22.37 15.33 16.48
CA GLY A 397 23.09 16.45 15.84
C GLY A 397 22.80 16.60 14.34
N PRO A 398 23.03 17.78 13.76
CA PRO A 398 22.67 18.14 12.37
C PRO A 398 23.39 17.34 11.27
N ASP A 399 24.48 16.65 11.60
CA ASP A 399 25.28 15.83 10.68
C ASP A 399 25.12 14.31 10.91
N VAL A 400 24.16 13.90 11.75
CA VAL A 400 23.91 12.50 12.09
C VAL A 400 22.78 11.98 11.18
N PRO A 401 23.03 10.99 10.30
CA PRO A 401 21.96 10.38 9.51
C PRO A 401 20.85 9.86 10.41
N ALA A 402 19.59 9.99 9.98
CA ALA A 402 18.44 9.42 10.67
C ALA A 402 18.69 7.94 11.03
N GLY A 403 18.39 7.55 12.27
CA GLY A 403 18.65 6.20 12.79
C GLY A 403 20.10 5.93 13.27
N SER A 404 21.01 6.91 13.25
CA SER A 404 22.37 6.73 13.77
C SER A 404 22.50 7.15 15.25
N TYR A 405 22.83 6.20 16.13
CA TYR A 405 22.99 6.43 17.58
C TYR A 405 24.29 7.13 18.00
N ARG A 406 24.95 7.86 17.10
CA ARG A 406 26.34 8.33 17.32
C ARG A 406 26.43 9.50 18.29
N ALA A 407 25.51 10.47 18.23
CA ALA A 407 25.45 11.61 19.14
C ALA A 407 24.00 12.11 19.30
N GLY A 408 23.45 12.05 20.52
CA GLY A 408 22.07 12.41 20.77
C GLY A 408 21.55 12.03 22.17
N ALA A 409 20.29 12.36 22.41
CA ALA A 409 19.54 11.98 23.60
C ALA A 409 18.20 11.35 23.19
N TYR A 410 17.92 10.17 23.72
CA TYR A 410 16.79 9.33 23.33
C TYR A 410 16.06 8.86 24.60
N LEU A 411 14.82 9.29 24.78
CA LEU A 411 13.93 8.85 25.85
C LEU A 411 12.79 8.04 25.24
N THR A 412 12.62 6.79 25.66
CA THR A 412 11.51 5.94 25.30
C THR A 412 10.75 5.54 26.55
N ILE A 413 9.44 5.75 26.56
CA ILE A 413 8.53 5.35 27.64
C ILE A 413 7.51 4.38 27.03
N VAL A 414 7.58 3.11 27.43
CA VAL A 414 6.72 2.04 26.94
C VAL A 414 5.62 1.76 27.97
N PRO A 415 4.33 1.82 27.60
CA PRO A 415 3.21 1.45 28.48
C PRO A 415 3.11 -0.07 28.65
N ASP A 416 2.33 -0.52 29.64
CA ASP A 416 2.03 -1.93 29.95
C ASP A 416 3.27 -2.84 30.03
N VAL A 417 4.37 -2.32 30.54
CA VAL A 417 5.56 -3.14 30.78
C VAL A 417 5.30 -4.00 32.01
N THR A 418 5.51 -5.32 31.89
CA THR A 418 5.39 -6.23 33.03
C THR A 418 6.71 -6.27 33.81
N ASP A 419 6.65 -6.72 35.07
CA ASP A 419 7.87 -6.96 35.86
C ASP A 419 8.80 -7.98 35.16
N GLU A 420 8.23 -8.98 34.48
CA GLU A 420 9.00 -9.97 33.71
C GLU A 420 9.74 -9.31 32.53
N ASP A 421 9.07 -8.45 31.75
CA ASP A 421 9.68 -7.77 30.61
C ASP A 421 10.75 -6.75 31.06
N TYR A 422 10.53 -6.09 32.20
CA TYR A 422 11.52 -5.22 32.81
C TYR A 422 12.73 -6.01 33.31
N GLU A 423 12.54 -7.07 34.11
CA GLU A 423 13.62 -7.89 34.64
C GLU A 423 14.48 -8.48 33.53
N TRP A 424 13.85 -8.88 32.42
CA TRP A 424 14.58 -9.32 31.24
C TRP A 424 15.49 -8.22 30.70
N THR A 425 14.96 -7.00 30.54
CA THR A 425 15.71 -5.85 30.02
C THR A 425 16.85 -5.44 30.97
N ALA A 426 16.57 -5.38 32.27
CA ALA A 426 17.50 -4.95 33.31
C ALA A 426 18.64 -5.96 33.52
N ASN A 427 18.41 -7.25 33.23
CA ASN A 427 19.40 -8.32 33.36
C ASN A 427 20.00 -8.80 32.01
N GLY A 428 19.58 -8.20 30.89
CA GLY A 428 20.10 -8.49 29.55
C GLY A 428 21.57 -8.08 29.35
N GLU A 429 22.13 -8.24 28.16
CA GLU A 429 23.58 -8.03 27.95
C GLU A 429 24.00 -6.57 28.18
N THR A 430 23.08 -5.64 27.94
CA THR A 430 23.34 -4.20 28.09
C THR A 430 23.38 -3.74 29.56
N PHE A 431 22.40 -4.14 30.38
CA PHE A 431 22.26 -3.67 31.77
C PHE A 431 22.67 -4.72 32.82
N GLY A 432 22.88 -5.97 32.42
CA GLY A 432 23.26 -7.06 33.30
C GLY A 432 24.50 -6.75 34.13
N GLY A 433 24.37 -6.86 35.45
CA GLY A 433 25.45 -6.55 36.39
C GLY A 433 25.71 -5.05 36.62
N SER A 434 24.91 -4.16 36.02
CA SER A 434 25.00 -2.71 36.22
C SER A 434 24.50 -2.30 37.62
N PRO A 435 25.10 -1.26 38.22
CA PRO A 435 24.68 -0.76 39.53
C PRO A 435 23.29 -0.10 39.48
N ALA A 436 22.67 0.00 40.66
CA ALA A 436 21.46 0.80 40.82
C ALA A 436 21.77 2.30 40.69
N ILE A 437 20.81 3.08 40.19
CA ILE A 437 20.96 4.54 40.11
C ILE A 437 20.99 5.13 41.53
N PRO A 438 22.02 5.93 41.89
CA PRO A 438 22.07 6.61 43.18
C PRO A 438 20.86 7.54 43.39
N GLY A 439 20.05 7.25 44.41
CA GLY A 439 18.83 8.00 44.73
C GLY A 439 17.61 7.63 43.86
N GLY A 440 17.74 6.67 42.94
CA GLY A 440 16.64 6.08 42.19
C GLY A 440 15.92 4.97 42.97
N GLY A 441 14.91 4.36 42.33
CA GLY A 441 14.23 3.18 42.85
C GLY A 441 15.17 1.96 42.95
N PRO A 442 14.83 0.95 43.78
CA PRO A 442 15.68 -0.21 44.03
C PRO A 442 16.00 -1.02 42.76
N GLU A 443 15.10 -0.99 41.78
CA GLU A 443 15.21 -1.74 40.53
C GLU A 443 15.85 -0.95 39.39
N SER A 444 15.97 0.37 39.53
CA SER A 444 16.48 1.27 38.48
C SER A 444 17.97 1.01 38.19
N LYS A 445 18.35 0.88 36.91
CA LYS A 445 19.73 0.53 36.49
C LYS A 445 20.38 1.63 35.67
N GLU A 446 21.70 1.78 35.84
CA GLU A 446 22.52 2.67 35.02
C GLU A 446 23.74 1.95 34.46
N PHE A 447 23.92 2.09 33.15
CA PHE A 447 25.08 1.62 32.42
C PHE A 447 25.76 2.80 31.72
N CYS A 448 27.04 3.02 31.97
CA CYS A 448 27.82 4.05 31.26
C CYS A 448 29.17 3.48 30.80
N THR A 449 29.44 3.51 29.50
CA THR A 449 30.74 3.10 28.94
C THR A 449 31.73 4.26 28.98
N VAL A 450 32.74 4.15 29.85
CA VAL A 450 33.81 5.14 29.94
C VAL A 450 35.00 4.67 29.09
N GLY A 451 35.10 5.18 27.86
CA GLY A 451 36.14 4.81 26.88
C GLY A 451 35.79 3.57 26.05
N GLY A 452 36.11 3.60 24.74
CA GLY A 452 35.72 2.59 23.76
C GLY A 452 35.28 3.24 22.43
N THR A 453 34.87 2.44 21.44
CA THR A 453 34.44 2.92 20.12
C THR A 453 33.07 3.61 20.14
N PHE A 454 32.26 3.41 21.19
CA PHE A 454 30.90 3.95 21.34
C PHE A 454 30.61 4.35 22.81
N PRO A 455 30.92 5.60 23.20
CA PRO A 455 30.65 6.12 24.55
C PRO A 455 29.14 6.41 24.72
N ILE A 456 28.48 5.74 25.65
CA ILE A 456 27.04 5.89 25.89
C ILE A 456 26.71 5.75 27.37
N CYS A 457 25.72 6.51 27.84
CA CYS A 457 25.06 6.30 29.12
C CYS A 457 23.60 5.90 28.91
N GLY A 458 23.21 4.75 29.42
CA GLY A 458 21.84 4.23 29.46
C GLY A 458 21.31 4.18 30.89
N LEU A 459 20.05 4.56 31.08
CA LEU A 459 19.32 4.47 32.33
C LEU A 459 17.96 3.80 32.06
N VAL A 460 17.55 2.88 32.94
CA VAL A 460 16.25 2.21 32.86
C VAL A 460 15.57 2.13 34.23
N ASP A 461 14.24 2.14 34.21
CA ASP A 461 13.38 2.01 35.39
C ASP A 461 12.00 1.46 34.98
N HIS A 462 11.30 0.87 35.95
CA HIS A 462 9.92 0.41 35.80
C HIS A 462 9.05 1.09 36.86
N VAL A 463 8.10 1.92 36.41
CA VAL A 463 7.27 2.73 37.31
C VAL A 463 5.83 2.81 36.80
N ALA A 464 4.86 2.51 37.68
CA ALA A 464 3.42 2.61 37.40
C ALA A 464 2.99 1.93 36.09
N GLY A 465 3.54 0.75 35.79
CA GLY A 465 3.26 -0.01 34.56
C GLY A 465 3.99 0.48 33.31
N TYR A 466 4.93 1.43 33.43
CA TYR A 466 5.74 1.92 32.30
C TYR A 466 7.21 1.55 32.44
N GLY A 467 7.80 1.03 31.37
CA GLY A 467 9.25 0.95 31.21
C GLY A 467 9.78 2.28 30.70
N VAL A 468 10.72 2.89 31.41
CA VAL A 468 11.33 4.17 31.04
C VAL A 468 12.79 3.95 30.72
N ARG A 469 13.23 4.31 29.52
CA ARG A 469 14.62 4.19 29.07
C ARG A 469 15.14 5.53 28.57
N LEU A 470 16.26 6.00 29.13
CA LEU A 470 17.01 7.15 28.61
C LEU A 470 18.37 6.67 28.12
N SER A 471 18.75 7.05 26.90
CA SER A 471 20.08 6.83 26.34
C SER A 471 20.69 8.16 25.91
N VAL A 472 21.94 8.41 26.29
CA VAL A 472 22.66 9.65 25.99
C VAL A 472 24.04 9.31 25.44
N SER A 473 24.35 9.87 24.26
CA SER A 473 25.68 9.84 23.66
C SER A 473 26.11 11.28 23.34
N PRO A 474 27.10 11.85 24.05
CA PRO A 474 27.51 13.23 23.84
C PRO A 474 28.34 13.38 22.55
N ALA A 475 28.19 14.50 21.83
CA ALA A 475 28.94 14.77 20.61
C ALA A 475 30.47 14.82 20.83
N SER A 476 30.90 15.12 22.06
CA SER A 476 32.31 15.11 22.48
C SER A 476 32.93 13.71 22.53
N GLY A 477 32.10 12.65 22.55
CA GLY A 477 32.52 11.28 22.82
C GLY A 477 33.01 11.04 24.26
N ALA A 478 32.86 12.01 25.16
CA ALA A 478 33.33 11.91 26.53
C ALA A 478 32.17 11.81 27.53
N ILE A 479 32.08 10.69 28.25
CA ILE A 479 31.17 10.53 29.38
C ILE A 479 31.82 11.14 30.63
N THR A 480 31.36 12.32 31.05
CA THR A 480 31.87 13.02 32.24
C THR A 480 30.96 12.82 33.45
N PRO A 481 31.47 12.97 34.69
CA PRO A 481 30.62 12.92 35.90
C PRO A 481 29.46 13.93 35.86
N GLU A 482 29.67 15.11 35.28
CA GLU A 482 28.64 16.15 35.13
C GLU A 482 27.54 15.70 34.17
N LEU A 483 27.90 15.06 33.05
CA LEU A 483 26.94 14.49 32.10
C LEU A 483 26.11 13.38 32.76
N VAL A 484 26.75 12.48 33.49
CA VAL A 484 26.07 11.40 34.21
C VAL A 484 25.08 11.98 35.23
N ALA A 485 25.49 13.00 35.98
CA ALA A 485 24.61 13.68 36.93
C ALA A 485 23.42 14.38 36.24
N ALA A 486 23.64 15.01 35.10
CA ALA A 486 22.59 15.63 34.30
C ALA A 486 21.61 14.59 33.74
N ALA A 487 22.12 13.47 33.21
CA ALA A 487 21.32 12.36 32.69
C ALA A 487 20.43 11.76 33.78
N ARG A 488 20.99 11.49 34.97
CA ARG A 488 20.21 11.05 36.14
C ARG A 488 19.11 12.05 36.51
N SER A 489 19.41 13.34 36.49
CA SER A 489 18.44 14.38 36.82
C SER A 489 17.30 14.46 35.79
N ALA A 490 17.60 14.35 34.49
CA ALA A 490 16.60 14.30 33.44
C ALA A 490 15.74 13.02 33.54
N PHE A 491 16.39 11.88 33.75
CA PHE A 491 15.72 10.59 33.93
C PHE A 491 14.75 10.60 35.12
N ALA A 492 15.19 11.11 36.27
CA ALA A 492 14.34 11.22 37.47
C ALA A 492 13.12 12.15 37.25
N ARG A 493 13.24 13.20 36.42
CA ARG A 493 12.10 14.04 36.05
C ARG A 493 11.11 13.28 35.16
N ALA A 494 11.61 12.56 34.16
CA ALA A 494 10.79 11.76 33.27
C ALA A 494 10.02 10.67 34.03
N THR A 495 10.70 9.89 34.88
CA THR A 495 10.06 8.84 35.68
C THR A 495 9.02 9.41 36.65
N ALA A 496 9.31 10.53 37.32
CA ALA A 496 8.34 11.18 38.20
C ALA A 496 7.11 11.72 37.45
N ALA A 497 7.29 12.29 36.25
CA ALA A 497 6.21 12.81 35.44
C ALA A 497 5.28 11.68 34.94
N VAL A 498 5.85 10.56 34.50
CA VAL A 498 5.11 9.36 34.10
C VAL A 498 4.35 8.78 35.30
N ALA A 499 5.02 8.63 36.45
CA ALA A 499 4.38 8.13 37.68
C ALA A 499 3.19 8.99 38.14
N ALA A 500 3.24 10.30 37.92
CA ALA A 500 2.16 11.22 38.28
C ALA A 500 0.95 11.12 37.32
N GLY A 501 1.14 10.58 36.11
CA GLY A 501 0.11 10.45 35.09
C GLY A 501 -0.85 9.27 35.29
N GLY A 502 -0.55 8.37 36.23
CA GLY A 502 -1.35 7.16 36.50
C GLY A 502 -1.03 6.00 35.56
N GLU A 503 -1.68 4.85 35.80
CA GLU A 503 -1.47 3.61 35.03
C GLU A 503 -1.79 3.79 33.53
N PRO A 504 -1.16 3.00 32.64
CA PRO A 504 -1.44 3.06 31.22
C PRO A 504 -2.92 2.81 30.90
N GLY A 505 -3.40 3.40 29.79
CA GLY A 505 -4.71 3.07 29.22
C GLY A 505 -4.77 1.59 28.77
N PRO A 506 -5.84 1.08 28.15
CA PRO A 506 -5.82 -0.26 27.53
C PRO A 506 -4.97 -0.29 26.26
N LEU A 507 -4.38 -1.45 25.93
CA LEU A 507 -3.64 -1.65 24.68
C LEU A 507 -4.51 -1.31 23.47
N TRP A 508 -3.94 -0.53 22.55
CA TRP A 508 -4.61 -0.19 21.30
C TRP A 508 -4.45 -1.35 20.31
N HIS A 509 -5.58 -1.92 19.88
CA HIS A 509 -5.63 -2.88 18.79
C HIS A 509 -6.26 -2.19 17.57
N PRO A 510 -5.60 -2.17 16.40
CA PRO A 510 -6.27 -1.74 15.17
C PRO A 510 -7.50 -2.63 14.91
N ALA A 511 -8.55 -2.05 14.32
CA ALA A 511 -9.69 -2.83 13.87
C ALA A 511 -9.26 -3.72 12.67
N GLY A 512 -9.51 -5.03 12.76
CA GLY A 512 -9.10 -6.04 11.79
C GLY A 512 -9.18 -7.43 12.41
N ALA A 513 -8.93 -8.49 11.63
CA ALA A 513 -8.90 -9.86 12.14
C ALA A 513 -7.97 -9.96 13.36
N ASP A 514 -8.32 -10.81 14.33
CA ASP A 514 -7.48 -11.16 15.48
C ASP A 514 -6.16 -11.77 14.97
N LEU A 515 -5.21 -10.94 14.55
CA LEU A 515 -3.90 -11.39 14.11
C LEU A 515 -3.14 -11.87 15.34
N ALA A 516 -3.11 -13.18 15.56
CA ALA A 516 -2.23 -13.79 16.53
C ALA A 516 -0.79 -13.65 16.05
N GLY A 517 0.04 -12.93 16.81
CA GLY A 517 1.48 -12.93 16.57
C GLY A 517 2.09 -14.30 16.82
N ALA A 518 3.06 -14.71 16.00
CA ALA A 518 3.88 -15.87 16.31
C ALA A 518 4.52 -15.70 17.69
N SER A 519 4.56 -16.77 18.48
CA SER A 519 5.14 -16.79 19.83
C SER A 519 6.42 -17.62 19.93
N SER A 520 6.74 -18.36 18.87
CA SER A 520 7.93 -19.21 18.74
C SER A 520 8.46 -19.21 17.30
N CYS A 521 9.74 -19.56 17.11
CA CYS A 521 10.29 -19.66 15.75
C CYS A 521 9.64 -20.78 14.92
N ASP A 522 9.17 -21.84 15.56
CA ASP A 522 8.46 -22.95 14.89
C ASP A 522 7.10 -22.50 14.34
N GLU A 523 6.44 -21.52 14.97
CA GLU A 523 5.22 -20.89 14.48
C GLU A 523 5.46 -19.94 13.28
N LEU A 524 6.68 -19.43 13.10
CA LEU A 524 7.05 -18.71 11.87
C LEU A 524 7.37 -19.67 10.73
N ILE A 525 8.17 -20.70 11.01
CA ILE A 525 8.49 -21.76 10.05
C ILE A 525 9.03 -23.00 10.80
N PRO A 526 8.42 -24.19 10.62
CA PRO A 526 8.93 -25.41 11.20
C PRO A 526 10.37 -25.72 10.73
N LEU A 527 11.21 -26.21 11.64
CA LEU A 527 12.63 -26.46 11.34
C LEU A 527 12.88 -27.46 10.22
N ASP A 528 12.03 -28.46 10.05
CA ASP A 528 12.13 -29.43 8.96
C ASP A 528 11.84 -28.80 7.59
N ARG A 529 10.84 -27.90 7.53
CA ARG A 529 10.54 -27.08 6.35
C ARG A 529 11.72 -26.17 6.00
N LEU A 530 12.30 -25.51 7.01
CA LEU A 530 13.47 -24.65 6.83
C LEU A 530 14.71 -25.44 6.37
N ALA A 531 14.98 -26.61 6.98
CA ALA A 531 16.07 -27.50 6.59
C ALA A 531 15.93 -27.96 5.13
N GLY A 532 14.70 -28.19 4.66
CA GLY A 532 14.40 -28.51 3.27
C GLY A 532 14.74 -27.38 2.29
N ILE A 533 14.54 -26.12 2.68
CA ILE A 533 14.86 -24.93 1.86
C ILE A 533 16.37 -24.73 1.77
N VAL A 534 17.06 -24.88 2.90
CA VAL A 534 18.52 -24.67 2.99
C VAL A 534 19.31 -25.85 2.42
N GLY A 535 18.73 -27.05 2.40
CA GLY A 535 19.41 -28.28 2.01
C GLY A 535 20.40 -28.80 3.06
N ASP A 536 20.24 -28.37 4.32
CA ASP A 536 21.10 -28.75 5.44
C ASP A 536 20.23 -29.28 6.60
N ALA A 537 20.52 -30.49 7.05
CA ALA A 537 19.83 -31.11 8.18
C ALA A 537 20.30 -30.61 9.55
N THR A 538 21.33 -29.76 9.59
CA THR A 538 21.98 -29.22 10.79
C THR A 538 21.70 -27.73 11.01
N VAL A 539 20.59 -27.21 10.49
CA VAL A 539 20.15 -25.84 10.76
C VAL A 539 19.86 -25.70 12.26
N ASN A 540 20.69 -24.92 12.94
CA ASN A 540 20.52 -24.60 14.34
C ASN A 540 19.71 -23.31 14.46
N VAL A 541 18.79 -23.29 15.43
CA VAL A 541 18.13 -22.04 15.84
C VAL A 541 19.15 -21.23 16.62
N TYR A 542 19.79 -20.29 15.93
CA TYR A 542 20.56 -19.26 16.60
C TYR A 542 19.65 -18.08 16.87
N ARG A 543 19.33 -17.88 18.15
CA ARG A 543 18.74 -16.65 18.65
C ARG A 543 19.77 -15.53 18.50
N SER A 544 19.95 -15.00 17.29
CA SER A 544 20.92 -13.94 17.05
C SER A 544 20.36 -12.62 17.50
N TYR A 545 21.13 -11.92 18.34
CA TYR A 545 20.80 -10.68 19.03
C TYR A 545 19.63 -10.82 19.99
N GLU A 546 19.95 -11.20 21.22
CA GLU A 546 19.10 -10.99 22.40
C GLU A 546 17.69 -11.62 22.38
N GLY A 547 17.42 -12.55 21.46
CA GLY A 547 16.24 -13.40 21.46
C GLY A 547 15.00 -12.78 20.83
N GLU A 548 14.05 -13.66 20.54
CA GLU A 548 12.63 -13.36 20.37
C GLU A 548 12.31 -12.09 21.19
N TYR A 549 11.95 -10.97 20.55
CA TYR A 549 11.65 -9.68 21.20
C TYR A 549 12.77 -8.65 21.46
N ALA A 550 13.99 -8.82 20.93
CA ALA A 550 15.14 -7.94 21.26
C ALA A 550 15.19 -6.54 20.62
N LEU A 551 14.47 -6.29 19.53
CA LEU A 551 14.60 -5.02 18.78
C LEU A 551 13.72 -3.90 19.33
N ALA A 552 12.79 -4.23 20.24
CA ALA A 552 11.85 -3.28 20.82
C ALA A 552 12.16 -2.99 22.29
N SER A 553 11.91 -1.77 22.74
CA SER A 553 12.17 -1.39 24.12
C SER A 553 11.25 -2.17 25.07
N PHE A 554 11.80 -2.74 26.13
CA PHE A 554 11.04 -3.50 27.13
C PHE A 554 10.13 -4.59 26.52
N ARG A 555 10.56 -5.20 25.40
CA ARG A 555 9.80 -6.26 24.70
C ARG A 555 8.39 -5.83 24.29
N SER A 556 8.19 -4.56 23.95
CA SER A 556 6.90 -4.03 23.49
C SER A 556 6.32 -4.81 22.30
N ASN A 557 7.15 -5.48 21.51
CA ASN A 557 6.69 -6.36 20.44
C ASN A 557 5.89 -7.58 20.94
N ARG A 558 6.07 -8.07 22.19
CA ARG A 558 5.14 -9.05 22.79
C ARG A 558 3.73 -8.48 22.92
N GLN A 559 3.62 -7.22 23.32
CA GLN A 559 2.33 -6.55 23.52
C GLN A 559 1.56 -6.47 22.20
N VAL A 560 2.26 -6.22 21.09
CA VAL A 560 1.64 -5.99 19.78
C VAL A 560 1.69 -7.21 18.84
N GLY A 561 2.05 -8.40 19.36
CA GLY A 561 2.17 -9.63 18.57
C GLY A 561 3.29 -9.61 17.53
N GLY A 562 4.25 -8.68 17.64
CA GLY A 562 5.42 -8.64 16.78
C GLY A 562 6.45 -9.69 17.19
N PHE A 563 7.01 -10.41 16.22
CA PHE A 563 7.94 -11.51 16.50
C PHE A 563 9.09 -11.58 15.49
N GLY A 564 10.23 -12.14 15.88
CA GLY A 564 11.42 -12.25 15.02
C GLY A 564 12.33 -13.39 15.39
N CYS A 565 12.91 -14.03 14.38
CA CYS A 565 13.77 -15.20 14.49
C CYS A 565 14.97 -15.13 13.53
N GLY A 566 16.07 -15.74 13.98
CA GLY A 566 17.26 -16.01 13.17
C GLY A 566 17.56 -17.51 13.18
N TRP A 567 18.12 -18.00 12.08
CA TRP A 567 18.56 -19.38 11.92
C TRP A 567 19.92 -19.37 11.23
N ALA A 568 20.84 -20.23 11.66
CA ALA A 568 22.12 -20.39 10.98
C ALA A 568 22.58 -21.85 10.97
N GLY A 569 23.19 -22.26 9.86
CA GLY A 569 23.93 -23.52 9.76
C GLY A 569 25.41 -23.35 10.09
N ASP A 570 26.13 -24.47 10.21
CA ASP A 570 27.57 -24.49 10.56
C ASP A 570 28.48 -23.81 9.51
N VAL A 571 27.99 -23.63 8.26
CA VAL A 571 28.80 -23.11 7.13
C VAL A 571 28.06 -22.02 6.30
N ALA A 572 27.02 -21.38 6.87
CA ALA A 572 26.01 -20.53 6.18
C ALA A 572 25.00 -21.34 5.34
N PRO A 573 23.73 -20.88 5.16
CA PRO A 573 23.16 -19.53 5.37
C PRO A 573 22.84 -19.14 6.81
N ILE A 574 22.85 -17.82 7.05
CA ILE A 574 22.03 -17.15 8.09
C ILE A 574 20.75 -16.66 7.42
N LEU A 575 19.59 -17.07 7.94
CA LEU A 575 18.27 -16.56 7.56
C LEU A 575 17.65 -15.84 8.75
N SER A 576 16.85 -14.81 8.49
CA SER A 576 16.02 -14.21 9.53
C SER A 576 14.64 -13.86 8.99
N ALA A 577 13.63 -13.98 9.84
CA ALA A 577 12.26 -13.58 9.54
C ALA A 577 11.71 -12.80 10.73
N ALA A 578 10.93 -11.78 10.44
CA ALA A 578 10.15 -11.07 11.43
C ALA A 578 8.79 -10.67 10.88
N VAL A 579 7.84 -10.50 11.79
CA VAL A 579 6.48 -10.11 11.50
C VAL A 579 6.02 -9.05 12.48
N LEU A 580 5.34 -8.03 11.98
CA LEU A 580 4.54 -7.10 12.76
C LEU A 580 3.10 -7.17 12.23
N PRO A 581 2.17 -7.88 12.90
CA PRO A 581 0.84 -8.16 12.33
C PRO A 581 -0.09 -6.96 12.44
N GLY A 582 -0.44 -6.21 11.39
CA GLY A 582 -1.00 -4.84 11.52
C GLY A 582 0.07 -3.74 11.41
N GLY A 583 1.22 -4.10 10.82
CA GLY A 583 2.38 -3.25 10.64
C GLY A 583 2.57 -2.72 9.22
N ALA A 584 1.66 -3.03 8.28
CA ALA A 584 1.81 -2.67 6.88
C ALA A 584 1.88 -1.14 6.68
N GLY A 585 1.09 -0.36 7.41
CA GLY A 585 1.15 1.12 7.36
C GLY A 585 2.48 1.74 7.79
N TYR A 586 3.35 1.01 8.51
CA TYR A 586 4.70 1.49 8.87
C TYR A 586 5.75 1.23 7.78
N PHE A 587 5.45 0.37 6.80
CA PHE A 587 6.40 0.02 5.74
C PHE A 587 6.89 1.24 4.92
N PRO A 588 6.06 2.23 4.56
CA PRO A 588 6.52 3.44 3.86
C PRO A 588 7.53 4.28 4.63
N GLU A 589 7.54 4.19 5.97
CA GLU A 589 8.51 4.86 6.85
C GLU A 589 9.83 4.07 6.96
N SER A 590 9.85 2.85 6.42
CA SER A 590 11.00 1.95 6.53
C SER A 590 12.09 2.25 5.51
N THR A 591 13.33 2.04 5.94
CA THR A 591 14.52 2.16 5.08
C THR A 591 15.31 0.86 5.13
N PRO A 592 15.62 0.18 4.02
CA PRO A 592 16.45 -1.03 4.04
C PRO A 592 17.81 -0.78 4.70
N VAL A 593 18.35 -1.80 5.35
CA VAL A 593 19.71 -1.76 5.92
C VAL A 593 20.71 -1.39 4.82
N GLY A 594 21.45 -0.30 5.00
CA GLY A 594 22.38 0.24 4.01
C GLY A 594 21.87 1.45 3.22
N GLY A 595 20.67 1.97 3.55
CA GLY A 595 20.15 3.22 2.98
C GLY A 595 19.67 3.11 1.53
N GLY A 596 19.36 1.89 1.09
CA GLY A 596 18.84 1.60 -0.25
C GLY A 596 17.35 1.95 -0.40
N THR A 597 16.80 1.70 -1.59
CA THR A 597 15.35 1.81 -1.83
C THR A 597 14.72 0.42 -1.88
N TRP A 598 13.49 0.31 -1.38
CA TRP A 598 12.63 -0.83 -1.65
C TRP A 598 12.13 -0.78 -3.10
N ALA A 599 12.21 -1.90 -3.81
CA ALA A 599 11.69 -2.03 -5.17
C ALA A 599 10.56 -3.08 -5.20
N PRO A 600 9.40 -2.80 -5.82
CA PRO A 600 8.34 -3.79 -5.97
C PRO A 600 8.86 -5.09 -6.60
N ALA A 601 8.43 -6.23 -6.07
CA ALA A 601 8.90 -7.55 -6.50
C ALA A 601 7.73 -8.52 -6.67
N THR A 602 7.79 -9.31 -7.74
CA THR A 602 6.84 -10.39 -8.04
C THR A 602 7.43 -11.75 -7.66
N GLY A 603 6.58 -12.76 -7.46
CA GLY A 603 7.03 -14.13 -7.12
C GLY A 603 7.15 -14.39 -5.61
N TYR A 604 6.61 -13.48 -4.81
CA TYR A 604 6.44 -13.58 -3.37
C TYR A 604 4.94 -13.60 -3.04
N PRO A 605 4.52 -14.17 -1.90
CA PRO A 605 3.15 -14.05 -1.43
C PRO A 605 2.83 -12.59 -1.08
N GLY A 606 1.58 -12.15 -1.30
CA GLY A 606 1.16 -10.79 -1.00
C GLY A 606 1.80 -9.69 -1.85
N GLU A 607 1.77 -8.47 -1.35
CA GLU A 607 2.46 -7.33 -1.96
C GLU A 607 3.90 -7.30 -1.43
N ALA A 608 4.90 -7.40 -2.31
CA ALA A 608 6.28 -7.60 -1.88
C ALA A 608 7.24 -6.57 -2.46
N TYR A 609 8.29 -6.29 -1.69
CA TYR A 609 9.33 -5.34 -2.01
C TYR A 609 10.70 -5.92 -1.68
N VAL A 610 11.64 -5.87 -2.60
CA VAL A 610 13.01 -6.33 -2.38
C VAL A 610 13.92 -5.12 -2.17
N SER A 611 14.81 -5.24 -1.19
CA SER A 611 15.86 -4.24 -0.93
C SER A 611 16.79 -4.08 -2.13
N SER A 612 17.44 -2.93 -2.26
CA SER A 612 18.42 -2.69 -3.34
C SER A 612 19.60 -3.68 -3.35
N SER A 613 19.94 -4.27 -2.20
CA SER A 613 20.97 -5.32 -2.07
C SER A 613 20.49 -6.70 -2.53
N GLY A 614 19.18 -6.91 -2.68
CA GLY A 614 18.58 -8.17 -3.12
C GLY A 614 18.52 -9.27 -2.04
N ASP A 615 19.11 -9.06 -0.87
CA ASP A 615 19.23 -10.04 0.21
C ASP A 615 18.10 -9.97 1.25
N GLN A 616 17.20 -8.99 1.13
CA GLN A 616 16.05 -8.79 1.99
C GLN A 616 14.78 -8.53 1.19
N VAL A 617 13.67 -9.12 1.61
CA VAL A 617 12.32 -8.88 1.09
C VAL A 617 11.39 -8.44 2.22
N ALA A 618 10.55 -7.45 1.96
CA ALA A 618 9.38 -7.11 2.74
C ALA A 618 8.14 -7.67 2.05
N VAL A 619 7.24 -8.29 2.80
CA VAL A 619 5.96 -8.80 2.31
C VAL A 619 4.85 -8.17 3.15
N LEU A 620 3.87 -7.57 2.49
CA LEU A 620 2.66 -7.01 3.08
C LEU A 620 1.48 -7.92 2.72
N LEU A 621 0.84 -8.47 3.75
CA LEU A 621 -0.30 -9.39 3.60
C LEU A 621 -1.25 -9.24 4.78
N ASP A 622 -2.54 -9.10 4.51
CA ASP A 622 -3.60 -9.00 5.53
C ASP A 622 -3.27 -8.01 6.66
N ASN A 623 -2.72 -6.85 6.26
CA ASN A 623 -2.23 -5.77 7.12
C ASN A 623 -0.95 -6.09 7.94
N ALA A 624 -0.40 -7.30 7.87
CA ALA A 624 0.89 -7.66 8.46
C ALA A 624 2.05 -7.21 7.58
N TRP A 625 3.15 -6.82 8.23
CA TRP A 625 4.44 -6.59 7.58
C TRP A 625 5.42 -7.69 7.99
N PHE A 626 5.80 -8.52 7.03
CA PHE A 626 6.87 -9.49 7.15
C PHE A 626 8.17 -8.93 6.59
N SER A 627 9.29 -9.15 7.27
CA SER A 627 10.62 -8.89 6.74
C SER A 627 11.45 -10.16 6.80
N LEU A 628 11.95 -10.59 5.65
CA LEU A 628 12.77 -11.78 5.53
C LEU A 628 14.11 -11.42 4.91
N ARG A 629 15.18 -11.99 5.46
CA ARG A 629 16.55 -11.76 5.01
C ARG A 629 17.28 -13.09 4.87
N VAL A 630 18.14 -13.16 3.86
CA VAL A 630 19.12 -14.23 3.65
C VAL A 630 20.52 -13.64 3.64
N THR A 631 21.52 -14.50 3.74
CA THR A 631 22.92 -14.06 3.61
C THR A 631 23.18 -13.60 2.16
N PRO A 632 23.92 -12.49 1.94
CA PRO A 632 24.31 -12.04 0.60
C PRO A 632 24.98 -13.16 -0.22
N GLY A 633 24.60 -13.28 -1.49
CA GLY A 633 24.98 -14.38 -2.37
C GLY A 633 24.05 -15.60 -2.35
N GLN A 634 22.98 -15.58 -1.53
CA GLN A 634 21.98 -16.66 -1.43
C GLN A 634 20.56 -16.15 -1.74
N GLU A 635 20.45 -15.08 -2.52
CA GLU A 635 19.18 -14.41 -2.83
C GLU A 635 18.15 -15.34 -3.49
N ALA A 636 18.62 -16.39 -4.17
CA ALA A 636 17.75 -17.41 -4.78
C ALA A 636 16.86 -18.17 -3.77
N LEU A 637 17.20 -18.16 -2.48
CA LEU A 637 16.41 -18.79 -1.41
C LEU A 637 15.21 -17.93 -0.98
N LEU A 638 15.26 -16.61 -1.18
CA LEU A 638 14.26 -15.67 -0.67
C LEU A 638 12.81 -16.01 -1.07
N PRO A 639 12.48 -16.32 -2.35
CA PRO A 639 11.10 -16.62 -2.73
C PRO A 639 10.54 -17.85 -2.02
N GLN A 640 11.34 -18.93 -1.91
CA GLN A 640 10.93 -20.16 -1.25
C GLN A 640 10.78 -19.96 0.26
N PHE A 641 11.70 -19.20 0.85
CA PHE A 641 11.67 -18.86 2.27
C PHE A 641 10.47 -17.99 2.63
N ALA A 642 10.20 -16.94 1.86
CA ALA A 642 9.05 -16.06 2.06
C ALA A 642 7.72 -16.80 1.89
N ALA A 643 7.58 -17.62 0.84
CA ALA A 643 6.41 -18.47 0.67
C ALA A 643 6.22 -19.41 1.87
N ALA A 644 7.29 -20.04 2.34
CA ALA A 644 7.20 -20.97 3.46
C ALA A 644 6.78 -20.31 4.78
N VAL A 645 7.34 -19.14 5.11
CA VAL A 645 6.96 -18.40 6.32
C VAL A 645 5.51 -17.93 6.23
N VAL A 646 5.13 -17.31 5.12
CA VAL A 646 3.77 -16.78 4.97
C VAL A 646 2.73 -17.90 4.95
N ASP A 647 2.99 -19.01 4.25
CA ASP A 647 2.10 -20.19 4.25
C ASP A 647 1.92 -20.75 5.67
N THR A 648 2.98 -20.78 6.48
CA THR A 648 2.89 -21.29 7.85
C THR A 648 2.04 -20.35 8.71
N VAL A 649 2.26 -19.04 8.64
CA VAL A 649 1.56 -18.05 9.48
C VAL A 649 0.11 -17.82 9.05
N THR A 650 -0.26 -18.16 7.82
CA THR A 650 -1.63 -18.00 7.28
C THR A 650 -2.47 -19.28 7.30
N ALA A 651 -1.89 -20.43 7.68
CA ALA A 651 -2.58 -21.72 7.71
C ALA A 651 -3.46 -21.93 8.95
N ASP A 652 -3.17 -21.21 10.04
CA ASP A 652 -3.90 -21.19 11.31
C ASP A 652 -4.59 -19.84 11.51
#